data_AF-P16235-F1
#
_entry.id   AF-P16235-F1
#
_cell.length_a   1.000
_cell.length_b   1.000
_cell.length_c   1.000
_cell.angle_alpha   90.00
_cell.angle_beta   90.00
_cell.angle_gamma   90.00
#
_symmetry.space_group_name_H-M   'P 1'
#
loop_
_entity.id
_entity.type
_entity.pdbx_description
1 polymer ?
#
loop_
_entity_poly.entity_id
_entity_poly.type
_entity_poly.pdbx_seq_one_letter_code
_entity_poly.pdbx_strand_id
1 'polypeptide(L)'
;MGRRVPALRQLLVLAVLLLKPSQLQSRELSGSRCPEPCDCAPDGALRCPGPRAGLARLSLTYLPVKVIPSQAFRGLNEVVKIEISQSDSLERIEANAFDNLLNLSELLIQNTKNLLYIEPGAFTNLPRLKYLSICNTGIRTLPDVTKISSSEFNFILEICDNLHITTIPGNAFQGMNNESVTLKLYGNGFEEVQSHAFNGTTLISLELKENIYLEKMHSGAFQGATGPSILDISSTKLQALPSHGLESIQTLIALSSYSLKTLPSKEKFTSLLVATLTYPSHCCAFRNLPKKEQNFSFSIFENFSKQCESTVRKADNETLYSAIFEENELSGWDYDYGFCSPKTLQCAPEPDAFNPCEDIMGYAFLRVLIWLINILAIFGNLTVLFVLLTSRYKLTVPRFLMCNLSFADFCMGLYLLLIASVDSQTKGQYYNHAIDWQTGSGCGAAGFFTVFASELSVYTLTVITLERWHTITYAVQLDQKLRLRHAIPIMLGGWLFSTLIATMPLVGISNYMKVSICLPMDVESTLSQVYILSILILNVVAFVVICACYIRIYFAVQNPELTAPNKDTKIAKKMAILIFTDFTCMAPISFFAISAAFKVPLITVTNSKILLVLFYPVNSCANPFLYAIFTKAFQRDFLLLLSRFGCCKRRAELYRRKEFSAYTSNCKNGFPGASKPSQATLKLSTVHCQQPIPPRALTH
;
A
#
# COMPACT_ATOMS: atom_id res chain seq x y z
N MET A 1 -28.13 39.33 -27.92
CA MET A 1 -26.67 39.04 -27.98
C MET A 1 -26.48 37.89 -28.95
N GLY A 2 -26.12 38.05 -30.22
CA GLY A 2 -25.08 38.94 -30.74
C GLY A 2 -23.78 38.14 -30.92
N ARG A 3 -23.73 37.29 -31.96
CA ARG A 3 -22.55 36.74 -32.65
C ARG A 3 -21.32 36.41 -31.80
N ARG A 4 -21.20 35.15 -31.34
CA ARG A 4 -19.90 34.53 -31.02
C ARG A 4 -19.94 33.01 -31.22
N VAL A 5 -19.70 32.53 -32.44
CA VAL A 5 -18.91 31.29 -32.65
C VAL A 5 -18.34 31.29 -34.08
N PRO A 6 -17.18 31.94 -34.36
CA PRO A 6 -16.36 31.55 -35.51
C PRO A 6 -15.24 30.55 -35.14
N ALA A 7 -15.06 30.21 -33.85
CA ALA A 7 -13.97 29.33 -33.41
C ALA A 7 -14.12 27.87 -33.87
N LEU A 8 -15.36 27.36 -33.97
CA LEU A 8 -15.58 25.94 -34.30
C LEU A 8 -15.25 25.58 -35.75
N ARG A 9 -15.36 26.53 -36.69
CA ARG A 9 -15.01 26.31 -38.09
C ARG A 9 -13.49 26.29 -38.32
N GLN A 10 -12.71 27.06 -37.55
CA GLN A 10 -11.25 27.01 -37.67
C GLN A 10 -10.66 25.71 -37.10
N LEU A 11 -11.24 25.18 -36.01
CA LEU A 11 -10.82 23.89 -35.44
C LEU A 11 -11.11 22.71 -36.39
N LEU A 12 -12.23 22.72 -37.10
CA LEU A 12 -12.54 21.68 -38.08
C LEU A 12 -11.65 21.74 -39.33
N VAL A 13 -11.25 22.94 -39.78
CA VAL A 13 -10.30 23.08 -40.88
C VAL A 13 -8.90 22.62 -40.45
N LEU A 14 -8.48 22.88 -39.20
CA LEU A 14 -7.23 22.32 -38.66
C LEU A 14 -7.28 20.79 -38.55
N ALA A 15 -8.40 20.22 -38.10
CA ALA A 15 -8.55 18.77 -37.98
C ALA A 15 -8.55 18.05 -39.35
N VAL A 16 -9.16 18.66 -40.38
CA VAL A 16 -9.17 18.10 -41.74
C VAL A 16 -7.83 18.28 -42.46
N LEU A 17 -7.06 19.34 -42.16
CA LEU A 17 -5.69 19.50 -42.63
C LEU A 17 -4.72 18.51 -41.97
N LEU A 18 -5.01 18.05 -40.74
CA LEU A 18 -4.24 17.00 -40.06
C LEU A 18 -4.56 15.57 -40.54
N LEU A 19 -5.65 15.38 -41.29
CA LEU A 19 -6.12 14.06 -41.76
C LEU A 19 -5.80 13.77 -43.23
N LYS A 20 -5.15 14.69 -43.95
CA LYS A 20 -4.51 14.34 -45.23
C LYS A 20 -3.07 13.98 -44.94
N PRO A 21 -2.63 12.73 -45.17
CA PRO A 21 -1.21 12.40 -45.09
C PRO A 21 -0.53 13.35 -46.08
N SER A 22 0.28 14.26 -45.53
CA SER A 22 1.32 14.89 -46.31
C SER A 22 2.07 13.72 -46.91
N GLN A 23 1.91 13.56 -48.22
CA GLN A 23 2.87 12.93 -49.09
C GLN A 23 4.14 13.76 -48.95
N LEU A 24 4.80 13.69 -47.79
CA LEU A 24 6.23 13.65 -47.76
C LEU A 24 6.52 12.33 -48.46
N GLN A 25 6.51 12.40 -49.79
CA GLN A 25 7.43 11.63 -50.59
C GLN A 25 8.68 11.58 -49.76
N SER A 26 9.01 10.36 -49.30
CA SER A 26 10.37 9.99 -49.04
C SER A 26 11.17 10.70 -50.12
N ARG A 27 11.85 11.79 -49.74
CA ARG A 27 13.02 12.23 -50.46
C ARG A 27 13.85 10.97 -50.43
N GLU A 28 13.78 10.19 -51.51
CA GLU A 28 14.77 9.19 -51.83
C GLU A 28 16.07 9.96 -51.66
N LEU A 29 16.71 9.70 -50.53
CA LEU A 29 17.98 10.31 -50.20
C LEU A 29 18.84 9.88 -51.38
N SER A 30 19.12 10.83 -52.27
CA SER A 30 19.84 10.59 -53.50
C SER A 30 21.13 9.87 -53.12
N GLY A 31 21.20 8.57 -53.45
CA GLY A 31 22.26 7.63 -53.13
C GLY A 31 22.96 7.87 -51.80
N SER A 32 22.56 7.18 -50.73
CA SER A 32 23.44 7.03 -49.55
C SER A 32 24.78 6.47 -50.03
N ARG A 33 25.77 7.36 -50.12
CA ARG A 33 27.13 7.02 -50.52
C ARG A 33 27.70 6.09 -49.44
N CYS A 34 28.30 4.99 -49.87
CA CYS A 34 28.97 4.10 -48.93
C CYS A 34 30.03 4.88 -48.12
N PRO A 35 30.08 4.76 -46.79
CA PRO A 35 31.08 5.46 -45.99
C PRO A 35 32.50 5.04 -46.39
N GLU A 36 33.36 5.99 -46.77
CA GLU A 36 34.79 5.69 -46.95
C GLU A 36 35.39 5.32 -45.59
N PRO A 37 36.24 4.28 -45.48
CA PRO A 37 36.95 3.54 -46.52
C PRO A 37 36.23 2.32 -47.14
N CYS A 38 34.94 2.12 -46.89
CA CYS A 38 34.22 0.90 -47.23
C CYS A 38 33.59 0.92 -48.62
N ASP A 39 33.46 -0.28 -49.18
CA ASP A 39 32.72 -0.59 -50.39
C ASP A 39 31.41 -1.29 -50.03
N CYS A 40 30.31 -0.80 -50.61
CA CYS A 40 28.98 -1.38 -50.46
C CYS A 40 28.70 -2.14 -51.76
N ALA A 41 28.89 -3.46 -51.74
CA ALA A 41 28.81 -4.28 -52.93
C ALA A 41 27.36 -4.37 -53.47
N PRO A 42 27.17 -4.63 -54.78
CA PRO A 42 25.83 -4.69 -55.39
C PRO A 42 24.93 -5.80 -54.82
N ASP A 43 25.54 -6.81 -54.19
CA ASP A 43 24.87 -7.88 -53.44
C ASP A 43 24.29 -7.43 -52.09
N GLY A 44 24.54 -6.18 -51.69
CA GLY A 44 24.09 -5.62 -50.42
C GLY A 44 25.00 -5.96 -49.24
N ALA A 45 26.27 -6.30 -49.48
CA ALA A 45 27.27 -6.60 -48.45
C ALA A 45 28.27 -5.44 -48.25
N LEU A 46 28.58 -5.10 -47.00
CA LEU A 46 29.62 -4.12 -46.66
C LEU A 46 31.02 -4.77 -46.62
N ARG A 47 32.02 -4.15 -47.26
CA ARG A 47 33.42 -4.57 -47.16
C ARG A 47 34.31 -3.36 -46.94
N CYS A 48 35.12 -3.36 -45.90
CA CYS A 48 36.06 -2.29 -45.56
C CYS A 48 37.49 -2.86 -45.62
N PRO A 49 38.07 -3.04 -46.82
CA PRO A 49 39.37 -3.69 -46.96
C PRO A 49 40.52 -2.84 -46.38
N GLY A 50 41.39 -3.48 -45.59
CA GLY A 50 42.69 -2.94 -45.16
C GLY A 50 43.87 -3.44 -46.01
N PRO A 51 45.12 -3.07 -45.64
CA PRO A 51 45.48 -2.21 -44.52
C PRO A 51 45.31 -0.71 -44.82
N ARG A 52 44.97 0.08 -43.80
CA ARG A 52 44.95 1.55 -43.86
C ARG A 52 45.62 2.13 -42.62
N ALA A 53 46.80 2.71 -42.80
CA ALA A 53 47.55 3.37 -41.73
C ALA A 53 46.85 4.65 -41.25
N GLY A 54 46.84 4.90 -39.95
CA GLY A 54 46.24 6.05 -39.28
C GLY A 54 44.72 5.96 -39.05
N LEU A 55 44.04 4.92 -39.53
CA LEU A 55 42.59 4.77 -39.33
C LEU A 55 42.29 4.21 -37.94
N ALA A 56 42.17 5.08 -36.94
CA ALA A 56 41.84 4.69 -35.58
C ALA A 56 40.33 4.53 -35.31
N ARG A 57 39.47 5.23 -36.06
CA ARG A 57 38.02 5.24 -35.83
C ARG A 57 37.26 5.06 -37.14
N LEU A 58 36.28 4.17 -37.15
CA LEU A 58 35.41 3.89 -38.29
C LEU A 58 33.95 4.12 -37.88
N SER A 59 33.33 5.15 -38.45
CA SER A 59 31.93 5.50 -38.19
C SER A 59 31.08 5.17 -39.43
N LEU A 60 30.18 4.22 -39.28
CA LEU A 60 29.31 3.66 -40.30
C LEU A 60 27.86 4.06 -40.00
N THR A 61 27.48 5.24 -40.48
CA THR A 61 26.13 5.78 -40.31
C THR A 61 25.33 5.63 -41.59
N TYR A 62 24.03 5.32 -41.50
CA TYR A 62 23.13 5.24 -42.66
C TYR A 62 23.59 4.27 -43.75
N LEU A 63 24.01 3.05 -43.37
CA LEU A 63 24.50 2.06 -44.31
C LEU A 63 23.38 1.63 -45.29
N PRO A 64 23.61 1.69 -46.63
CA PRO A 64 22.66 1.21 -47.65
C PRO A 64 22.70 -0.31 -47.85
N VAL A 65 23.33 -1.06 -46.95
CA VAL A 65 23.56 -2.51 -47.07
C VAL A 65 22.63 -3.30 -46.18
N LYS A 66 22.36 -4.55 -46.58
CA LYS A 66 21.56 -5.48 -45.78
C LYS A 66 22.40 -6.35 -44.86
N VAL A 67 23.66 -6.57 -45.20
CA VAL A 67 24.51 -7.55 -44.53
C VAL A 67 25.90 -6.98 -44.25
N ILE A 68 26.41 -7.22 -43.04
CA ILE A 68 27.85 -7.16 -42.77
C ILE A 68 28.38 -8.59 -42.86
N PRO A 69 29.06 -8.95 -43.95
CA PRO A 69 29.52 -10.31 -44.20
C PRO A 69 30.69 -10.70 -43.30
N SER A 70 31.04 -11.99 -43.31
CA SER A 70 32.28 -12.46 -42.70
C SER A 70 33.50 -11.67 -43.19
N GLN A 71 34.43 -11.36 -42.29
CA GLN A 71 35.69 -10.69 -42.61
C GLN A 71 35.51 -9.30 -43.26
N ALA A 72 34.39 -8.62 -42.99
CA ALA A 72 34.09 -7.30 -43.55
C ALA A 72 35.18 -6.26 -43.26
N PHE A 73 35.84 -6.34 -42.09
CA PHE A 73 36.86 -5.39 -41.63
C PHE A 73 38.29 -5.93 -41.73
N ARG A 74 38.52 -6.95 -42.57
CA ARG A 74 39.79 -7.66 -42.63
C ARG A 74 40.96 -6.71 -42.98
N GLY A 75 42.03 -6.81 -42.19
CA GLY A 75 43.28 -6.05 -42.38
C GLY A 75 43.26 -4.66 -41.75
N LEU A 76 42.16 -4.23 -41.12
CA LEU A 76 42.07 -2.96 -40.39
C LEU A 76 42.70 -3.06 -38.99
N ASN A 77 43.98 -3.40 -38.94
CA ASN A 77 44.68 -3.74 -37.70
C ASN A 77 44.89 -2.54 -36.76
N GLU A 78 44.78 -1.29 -37.22
CA GLU A 78 44.96 -0.08 -36.42
C GLU A 78 43.64 0.49 -35.87
N VAL A 79 42.50 -0.06 -36.26
CA VAL A 79 41.19 0.44 -35.83
C VAL A 79 40.99 0.16 -34.34
N VAL A 80 40.69 1.23 -33.61
CA VAL A 80 40.43 1.23 -32.16
C VAL A 80 38.93 1.30 -31.87
N LYS A 81 38.15 1.98 -32.73
CA LYS A 81 36.71 2.13 -32.55
C LYS A 81 35.94 1.88 -33.84
N ILE A 82 34.92 1.03 -33.78
CA ILE A 82 33.93 0.87 -34.84
C ILE A 82 32.56 1.26 -34.30
N GLU A 83 31.87 2.15 -34.98
CA GLU A 83 30.52 2.59 -34.66
C GLU A 83 29.62 2.34 -35.87
N ILE A 84 28.57 1.54 -35.70
CA ILE A 84 27.53 1.30 -36.68
C ILE A 84 26.26 1.91 -36.12
N SER A 85 25.74 2.95 -36.76
CA SER A 85 24.54 3.61 -36.27
C SER A 85 23.55 4.02 -37.36
N GLN A 86 22.30 4.25 -36.97
CA GLN A 86 21.26 4.84 -37.85
C GLN A 86 21.08 4.08 -39.19
N SER A 87 21.22 2.76 -39.18
CA SER A 87 21.22 1.94 -40.40
C SER A 87 19.92 1.13 -40.50
N ASP A 88 18.94 1.70 -41.21
CA ASP A 88 17.62 1.10 -41.39
C ASP A 88 17.61 -0.07 -42.40
N SER A 89 18.62 -0.19 -43.26
CA SER A 89 18.69 -1.29 -44.23
C SER A 89 19.38 -2.55 -43.69
N LEU A 90 20.15 -2.44 -42.61
CA LEU A 90 20.95 -3.54 -42.09
C LEU A 90 20.05 -4.59 -41.43
N GLU A 91 20.07 -5.82 -41.96
CA GLU A 91 19.23 -6.93 -41.53
C GLU A 91 20.02 -8.01 -40.77
N ARG A 92 21.31 -8.22 -41.11
CA ARG A 92 22.13 -9.32 -40.57
C ARG A 92 23.61 -8.99 -40.43
N ILE A 93 24.24 -9.49 -39.37
CA ILE A 93 25.70 -9.53 -39.19
C ILE A 93 26.13 -11.00 -39.19
N GLU A 94 27.03 -11.37 -40.09
CA GLU A 94 27.49 -12.74 -40.25
C GLU A 94 28.57 -13.14 -39.24
N ALA A 95 28.79 -14.45 -39.09
CA ALA A 95 29.88 -14.97 -38.28
C ALA A 95 31.24 -14.42 -38.75
N ASN A 96 32.16 -14.18 -37.82
CA ASN A 96 33.50 -13.63 -38.07
C ASN A 96 33.50 -12.26 -38.78
N ALA A 97 32.42 -11.47 -38.69
CA ALA A 97 32.37 -10.13 -39.28
C ALA A 97 33.46 -9.21 -38.71
N PHE A 98 33.68 -9.25 -37.39
CA PHE A 98 34.67 -8.45 -36.67
C PHE A 98 35.90 -9.26 -36.23
N ASP A 99 36.28 -10.28 -37.01
CA ASP A 99 37.32 -11.23 -36.62
C ASP A 99 38.74 -10.62 -36.61
N ASN A 100 39.54 -11.01 -35.61
CA ASN A 100 40.98 -10.72 -35.52
C ASN A 100 41.36 -9.22 -35.55
N LEU A 101 40.50 -8.34 -35.05
CA LEU A 101 40.80 -6.91 -34.90
C LEU A 101 41.57 -6.64 -33.60
N LEU A 102 42.88 -6.86 -33.65
CA LEU A 102 43.76 -6.91 -32.47
C LEU A 102 43.83 -5.60 -31.65
N ASN A 103 43.50 -4.45 -32.24
CA ASN A 103 43.53 -3.14 -31.58
C ASN A 103 42.14 -2.56 -31.27
N LEU A 104 41.06 -3.28 -31.63
CA LEU A 104 39.70 -2.79 -31.42
C LEU A 104 39.39 -2.72 -29.93
N SER A 105 39.11 -1.52 -29.43
CA SER A 105 38.76 -1.23 -28.04
C SER A 105 37.27 -0.96 -27.83
N GLU A 106 36.60 -0.35 -28.81
CA GLU A 106 35.18 0.03 -28.73
C GLU A 106 34.41 -0.45 -29.97
N LEU A 107 33.30 -1.16 -29.76
CA LEU A 107 32.37 -1.55 -30.81
C LEU A 107 30.95 -1.17 -30.44
N LEU A 108 30.33 -0.30 -31.23
CA LEU A 108 28.99 0.24 -30.99
C LEU A 108 28.07 -0.14 -32.16
N ILE A 109 26.93 -0.76 -31.88
CA ILE A 109 25.87 -1.05 -32.84
C ILE A 109 24.59 -0.42 -32.29
N GLN A 110 24.15 0.70 -32.86
CA GLN A 110 23.13 1.54 -32.26
C GLN A 110 22.04 1.97 -33.25
N ASN A 111 20.78 1.94 -32.84
CA ASN A 111 19.65 2.38 -33.67
C ASN A 111 19.64 1.70 -35.06
N THR A 112 19.75 0.38 -35.07
CA THR A 112 19.66 -0.48 -36.26
C THR A 112 18.41 -1.35 -36.14
N LYS A 113 17.24 -0.71 -36.23
CA LYS A 113 15.95 -1.32 -35.87
C LYS A 113 15.59 -2.57 -36.68
N ASN A 114 16.07 -2.66 -37.92
CA ASN A 114 15.84 -3.79 -38.80
C ASN A 114 16.93 -4.87 -38.70
N LEU A 115 17.95 -4.71 -37.85
CA LEU A 115 18.93 -5.76 -37.59
C LEU A 115 18.25 -6.88 -36.80
N LEU A 116 17.96 -7.99 -37.46
CA LEU A 116 17.22 -9.11 -36.87
C LEU A 116 18.14 -10.21 -36.33
N TYR A 117 19.33 -10.36 -36.90
CA TYR A 117 20.23 -11.46 -36.59
C TYR A 117 21.69 -10.99 -36.48
N ILE A 118 22.33 -11.38 -35.38
CA ILE A 118 23.79 -11.39 -35.23
C ILE A 118 24.16 -12.86 -35.10
N GLU A 119 24.83 -13.41 -36.11
CA GLU A 119 25.16 -14.83 -36.15
C GLU A 119 26.16 -15.20 -35.03
N PRO A 120 26.08 -16.43 -34.49
CA PRO A 120 27.03 -16.92 -33.49
C PRO A 120 28.49 -16.79 -33.95
N GLY A 121 29.35 -16.29 -33.07
CA GLY A 121 30.75 -15.99 -33.41
C GLY A 121 30.93 -14.80 -34.36
N ALA A 122 29.99 -13.85 -34.46
CA ALA A 122 30.24 -12.57 -35.15
C ALA A 122 31.41 -11.78 -34.53
N PHE A 123 31.60 -11.91 -33.22
CA PHE A 123 32.67 -11.28 -32.45
C PHE A 123 33.71 -12.34 -32.04
N THR A 124 34.83 -12.40 -32.75
CA THR A 124 35.88 -13.42 -32.54
C THR A 124 37.26 -12.81 -32.41
N ASN A 125 38.00 -13.27 -31.40
CA ASN A 125 39.40 -12.87 -31.13
C ASN A 125 39.63 -11.36 -31.13
N LEU A 126 39.06 -10.68 -30.14
CA LEU A 126 39.12 -9.23 -29.94
C LEU A 126 39.84 -8.93 -28.60
N PRO A 127 41.17 -9.15 -28.53
CA PRO A 127 41.90 -9.19 -27.26
C PRO A 127 41.93 -7.85 -26.50
N ARG A 128 41.77 -6.72 -27.20
CA ARG A 128 41.79 -5.36 -26.64
C ARG A 128 40.39 -4.73 -26.50
N LEU A 129 39.33 -5.49 -26.79
CA LEU A 129 37.98 -4.94 -26.73
C LEU A 129 37.62 -4.67 -25.27
N LYS A 130 37.26 -3.42 -24.98
CA LYS A 130 36.90 -2.96 -23.62
C LYS A 130 35.42 -2.61 -23.50
N TYR A 131 34.79 -2.19 -24.58
CA TYR A 131 33.39 -1.75 -24.58
C TYR A 131 32.66 -2.24 -25.83
N LEU A 132 31.63 -3.05 -25.61
CA LEU A 132 30.71 -3.53 -26.65
C LEU A 132 29.30 -3.04 -26.30
N SER A 133 28.72 -2.22 -27.17
CA SER A 133 27.36 -1.69 -27.01
C SER A 133 26.48 -2.13 -28.18
N ILE A 134 25.34 -2.79 -27.90
CA ILE A 134 24.34 -3.20 -28.90
C ILE A 134 22.99 -2.68 -28.41
N CYS A 135 22.55 -1.58 -28.99
CA CYS A 135 21.37 -0.87 -28.50
C CYS A 135 20.35 -0.53 -29.57
N ASN A 136 19.06 -0.63 -29.21
CA ASN A 136 17.93 -0.27 -30.06
C ASN A 136 18.02 -0.97 -31.44
N THR A 137 18.03 -2.30 -31.39
CA THR A 137 18.05 -3.19 -32.56
C THR A 137 16.81 -4.10 -32.59
N GLY A 138 16.60 -4.79 -33.71
CA GLY A 138 15.49 -5.73 -33.89
C GLY A 138 15.79 -7.16 -33.46
N ILE A 139 16.95 -7.43 -32.84
CA ILE A 139 17.39 -8.79 -32.55
C ILE A 139 16.49 -9.48 -31.52
N ARG A 140 16.27 -10.78 -31.72
CA ARG A 140 15.38 -11.60 -30.90
C ARG A 140 16.12 -12.48 -29.89
N THR A 141 17.41 -12.68 -30.10
CA THR A 141 18.28 -13.55 -29.30
C THR A 141 19.43 -12.72 -28.74
N LEU A 142 19.85 -13.03 -27.52
CA LEU A 142 21.04 -12.41 -26.94
C LEU A 142 22.26 -12.69 -27.85
N PRO A 143 23.07 -11.67 -28.19
CA PRO A 143 24.26 -11.86 -29.02
C PRO A 143 25.25 -12.85 -28.41
N ASP A 144 25.83 -13.71 -29.25
CA ASP A 144 26.86 -14.65 -28.82
C ASP A 144 28.19 -13.93 -28.60
N VAL A 145 28.58 -13.80 -27.33
CA VAL A 145 29.84 -13.18 -26.89
C VAL A 145 30.90 -14.22 -26.50
N THR A 146 30.66 -15.51 -26.76
CA THR A 146 31.46 -16.58 -26.17
C THR A 146 32.87 -16.73 -26.74
N LYS A 147 33.13 -16.11 -27.89
CA LYS A 147 34.40 -16.17 -28.62
C LYS A 147 35.16 -14.85 -28.65
N ILE A 148 34.73 -13.84 -27.90
CA ILE A 148 35.38 -12.53 -27.87
C ILE A 148 36.84 -12.64 -27.40
N SER A 149 37.11 -13.41 -26.32
CA SER A 149 38.45 -13.63 -25.77
C SER A 149 39.21 -12.33 -25.43
N SER A 150 38.52 -11.34 -24.85
CA SER A 150 39.16 -10.09 -24.41
C SER A 150 40.03 -10.33 -23.16
N SER A 151 41.15 -9.61 -23.08
CA SER A 151 42.09 -9.61 -21.93
C SER A 151 42.16 -8.25 -21.24
N GLU A 152 41.18 -7.37 -21.46
CA GLU A 152 41.14 -6.03 -20.85
C GLU A 152 40.51 -6.04 -19.45
N PHE A 153 41.09 -5.27 -18.53
CA PHE A 153 40.50 -5.03 -17.22
C PHE A 153 39.21 -4.22 -17.32
N ASN A 154 38.18 -4.63 -16.58
CA ASN A 154 36.88 -3.96 -16.49
C ASN A 154 36.17 -3.81 -17.85
N PHE A 155 35.93 -4.93 -18.52
CA PHE A 155 35.15 -5.00 -19.76
C PHE A 155 33.70 -4.60 -19.52
N ILE A 156 33.13 -3.77 -20.39
CA ILE A 156 31.74 -3.33 -20.32
C ILE A 156 30.97 -3.90 -21.50
N LEU A 157 29.99 -4.76 -21.22
CA LEU A 157 28.98 -5.17 -22.19
C LEU A 157 27.70 -4.38 -21.94
N GLU A 158 27.24 -3.65 -22.94
CA GLU A 158 25.98 -2.90 -22.88
C GLU A 158 25.01 -3.41 -23.94
N ILE A 159 23.88 -3.96 -23.49
CA ILE A 159 22.77 -4.39 -24.33
C ILE A 159 21.57 -3.58 -23.85
N CYS A 160 21.08 -2.66 -24.69
CA CYS A 160 20.02 -1.76 -24.26
C CYS A 160 18.91 -1.54 -25.29
N ASP A 161 17.68 -1.31 -24.85
CA ASP A 161 16.53 -1.02 -25.72
C ASP A 161 16.25 -2.09 -26.80
N ASN A 162 16.64 -3.35 -26.58
CA ASN A 162 16.33 -4.45 -27.48
C ASN A 162 15.06 -5.17 -27.02
N LEU A 163 13.92 -4.63 -27.46
CA LEU A 163 12.59 -5.02 -26.99
C LEU A 163 12.17 -6.45 -27.34
N HIS A 164 12.87 -7.12 -28.26
CA HIS A 164 12.53 -8.46 -28.72
C HIS A 164 13.39 -9.58 -28.11
N ILE A 165 14.39 -9.24 -27.29
CA ILE A 165 15.19 -10.24 -26.56
C ILE A 165 14.44 -10.62 -25.28
N THR A 166 13.91 -11.84 -25.21
CA THR A 166 13.03 -12.27 -24.11
C THR A 166 13.74 -13.06 -23.02
N THR A 167 14.95 -13.57 -23.24
CA THR A 167 15.60 -14.45 -22.26
C THR A 167 17.11 -14.24 -22.23
N ILE A 168 17.68 -14.28 -21.02
CA ILE A 168 19.13 -14.46 -20.82
C ILE A 168 19.38 -15.97 -20.61
N PRO A 169 19.97 -16.67 -21.58
CA PRO A 169 20.19 -18.11 -21.49
C PRO A 169 21.33 -18.47 -20.54
N GLY A 170 21.41 -19.74 -20.14
CA GLY A 170 22.55 -20.27 -19.39
C GLY A 170 23.87 -20.15 -20.17
N ASN A 171 24.98 -19.86 -19.47
CA ASN A 171 26.33 -19.67 -20.03
C ASN A 171 26.42 -18.57 -21.11
N ALA A 172 25.51 -17.61 -21.11
CA ALA A 172 25.42 -16.53 -22.11
C ALA A 172 26.71 -15.70 -22.26
N PHE A 173 27.47 -15.55 -21.16
CA PHE A 173 28.63 -14.65 -21.08
C PHE A 173 29.96 -15.39 -20.88
N GLN A 174 29.99 -16.71 -21.07
CA GLN A 174 31.21 -17.52 -20.93
C GLN A 174 32.24 -17.14 -21.99
N GLY A 175 33.54 -17.08 -21.69
CA GLY A 175 34.58 -16.84 -22.71
C GLY A 175 34.69 -15.40 -23.21
N MET A 176 33.93 -14.47 -22.62
CA MET A 176 33.97 -13.05 -22.97
C MET A 176 35.23 -12.35 -22.46
N ASN A 177 35.52 -12.48 -21.15
CA ASN A 177 36.69 -11.93 -20.47
C ASN A 177 37.08 -12.85 -19.29
N ASN A 178 38.38 -13.02 -19.05
CA ASN A 178 38.92 -13.78 -17.93
C ASN A 178 39.07 -12.96 -16.63
N GLU A 179 38.85 -11.65 -16.70
CA GLU A 179 38.95 -10.72 -15.58
C GLU A 179 37.56 -10.21 -15.17
N SER A 180 37.49 -8.95 -14.73
CA SER A 180 36.27 -8.33 -14.21
C SER A 180 35.40 -7.71 -15.31
N VAL A 181 34.08 -7.86 -15.18
CA VAL A 181 33.09 -7.43 -16.17
C VAL A 181 31.99 -6.57 -15.52
N THR A 182 31.53 -5.57 -16.26
CA THR A 182 30.30 -4.82 -16.01
C THR A 182 29.27 -5.13 -17.09
N LEU A 183 28.09 -5.62 -16.69
CA LEU A 183 26.98 -5.94 -17.58
C LEU A 183 25.88 -4.88 -17.44
N LYS A 184 25.67 -4.09 -18.48
CA LYS A 184 24.59 -3.10 -18.60
C LYS A 184 23.51 -3.64 -19.51
N LEU A 185 22.50 -4.28 -18.93
CA LEU A 185 21.46 -5.04 -19.63
C LEU A 185 20.09 -4.41 -19.39
N TYR A 186 19.93 -3.12 -19.73
CA TYR A 186 18.76 -2.32 -19.35
C TYR A 186 17.80 -2.03 -20.50
N GLY A 187 16.51 -1.84 -20.20
CA GLY A 187 15.50 -1.45 -21.20
C GLY A 187 15.22 -2.52 -22.27
N ASN A 188 15.55 -3.78 -22.03
CA ASN A 188 15.31 -4.88 -22.98
C ASN A 188 13.95 -5.57 -22.72
N GLY A 189 13.59 -6.48 -23.62
CA GLY A 189 12.37 -7.29 -23.53
C GLY A 189 12.45 -8.51 -22.61
N PHE A 190 13.43 -8.60 -21.69
CA PHE A 190 13.66 -9.82 -20.93
C PHE A 190 12.44 -10.20 -20.08
N GLU A 191 12.02 -11.46 -20.17
CA GLU A 191 10.97 -12.09 -19.36
C GLU A 191 11.57 -12.99 -18.27
N GLU A 192 12.67 -13.68 -18.59
CA GLU A 192 13.34 -14.63 -17.70
C GLU A 192 14.88 -14.59 -17.79
N VAL A 193 15.54 -14.79 -16.64
CA VAL A 193 16.98 -15.10 -16.54
C VAL A 193 17.15 -16.55 -16.10
N GLN A 194 17.78 -17.38 -16.93
CA GLN A 194 17.93 -18.81 -16.70
C GLN A 194 19.01 -19.17 -15.65
N SER A 195 19.08 -20.44 -15.26
CA SER A 195 20.15 -20.99 -14.41
C SER A 195 21.52 -20.81 -15.07
N HIS A 196 22.57 -20.54 -14.28
CA HIS A 196 23.93 -20.42 -14.79
C HIS A 196 24.11 -19.34 -15.88
N ALA A 197 23.20 -18.36 -15.96
CA ALA A 197 23.26 -17.30 -16.96
C ALA A 197 24.61 -16.57 -16.97
N PHE A 198 25.18 -16.34 -15.79
CA PHE A 198 26.43 -15.60 -15.58
C PHE A 198 27.63 -16.50 -15.25
N ASN A 199 27.54 -17.80 -15.53
CA ASN A 199 28.59 -18.77 -15.20
C ASN A 199 29.94 -18.41 -15.84
N GLY A 200 31.03 -18.54 -15.06
CA GLY A 200 32.39 -18.24 -15.50
C GLY A 200 32.74 -16.75 -15.57
N THR A 201 31.86 -15.85 -15.11
CA THR A 201 32.12 -14.40 -15.12
C THR A 201 32.54 -13.89 -13.74
N THR A 202 33.35 -12.82 -13.71
CA THR A 202 33.64 -12.03 -12.51
C THR A 202 32.94 -10.68 -12.60
N LEU A 203 31.74 -10.58 -12.04
CA LEU A 203 30.87 -9.42 -12.14
C LEU A 203 31.20 -8.34 -11.11
N ILE A 204 31.51 -7.14 -11.59
CA ILE A 204 31.53 -5.92 -10.77
C ILE A 204 30.10 -5.41 -10.62
N SER A 205 29.41 -5.19 -11.74
CA SER A 205 28.08 -4.62 -11.80
C SER A 205 27.20 -5.37 -12.79
N LEU A 206 25.94 -5.59 -12.39
CA LEU A 206 24.87 -6.12 -13.23
C LEU A 206 23.67 -5.16 -13.14
N GLU A 207 23.44 -4.43 -14.22
CA GLU A 207 22.30 -3.52 -14.36
C GLU A 207 21.22 -4.18 -15.23
N LEU A 208 20.13 -4.62 -14.62
CA LEU A 208 18.92 -5.17 -15.24
C LEU A 208 17.75 -4.18 -15.16
N LYS A 209 18.04 -2.88 -14.99
CA LYS A 209 17.01 -1.85 -14.84
C LYS A 209 16.12 -1.72 -16.08
N GLU A 210 14.89 -1.24 -15.89
CA GLU A 210 13.93 -0.96 -16.98
C GLU A 210 13.53 -2.16 -17.85
N ASN A 211 13.84 -3.39 -17.42
CA ASN A 211 13.28 -4.61 -18.04
C ASN A 211 11.88 -4.87 -17.48
N ILE A 212 10.88 -4.16 -18.03
CA ILE A 212 9.51 -4.14 -17.49
C ILE A 212 8.78 -5.49 -17.54
N TYR A 213 9.22 -6.41 -18.39
CA TYR A 213 8.66 -7.76 -18.53
C TYR A 213 9.40 -8.81 -17.70
N LEU A 214 10.49 -8.45 -17.02
CA LEU A 214 11.33 -9.42 -16.32
C LEU A 214 10.61 -9.86 -15.05
N GLU A 215 9.98 -11.04 -15.10
CA GLU A 215 9.18 -11.58 -14.00
C GLU A 215 9.98 -12.55 -13.13
N LYS A 216 10.93 -13.29 -13.74
CA LYS A 216 11.60 -14.41 -13.10
C LYS A 216 13.10 -14.39 -13.30
N MET A 217 13.82 -14.64 -12.21
CA MET A 217 15.24 -14.97 -12.22
C MET A 217 15.41 -16.32 -11.53
N HIS A 218 15.98 -17.28 -12.25
CA HIS A 218 16.18 -18.62 -11.73
C HIS A 218 17.03 -18.61 -10.46
N SER A 219 16.74 -19.51 -9.51
CA SER A 219 17.40 -19.57 -8.20
C SER A 219 18.93 -19.70 -8.25
N GLY A 220 19.43 -20.40 -9.27
CA GLY A 220 20.84 -20.58 -9.60
C GLY A 220 21.38 -19.67 -10.72
N ALA A 221 20.77 -18.51 -10.99
CA ALA A 221 21.23 -17.60 -12.06
C ALA A 221 22.70 -17.18 -11.90
N PHE A 222 23.13 -16.92 -10.65
CA PHE A 222 24.51 -16.55 -10.29
C PHE A 222 25.43 -17.74 -9.99
N GLN A 223 24.97 -18.97 -10.18
CA GLN A 223 25.77 -20.14 -9.84
C GLN A 223 26.94 -20.30 -10.83
N GLY A 224 28.16 -20.30 -10.29
CA GLY A 224 29.40 -20.31 -11.08
C GLY A 224 29.90 -18.92 -11.48
N ALA A 225 29.20 -17.85 -11.07
CA ALA A 225 29.67 -16.47 -11.19
C ALA A 225 30.39 -16.04 -9.90
N THR A 226 31.39 -15.17 -10.03
CA THR A 226 31.96 -14.41 -8.91
C THR A 226 31.36 -13.00 -8.95
N GLY A 227 30.69 -12.54 -7.90
CA GLY A 227 29.88 -11.30 -7.94
C GLY A 227 28.38 -11.58 -8.18
N PRO A 228 27.57 -10.58 -8.57
CA PRO A 228 27.91 -9.16 -8.76
C PRO A 228 28.15 -8.41 -7.45
N SER A 229 29.00 -7.37 -7.47
CA SER A 229 29.13 -6.44 -6.33
C SER A 229 28.00 -5.41 -6.32
N ILE A 230 27.54 -4.98 -7.50
CA ILE A 230 26.42 -4.06 -7.68
C ILE A 230 25.34 -4.78 -8.48
N LEU A 231 24.13 -4.87 -7.94
CA LEU A 231 22.95 -5.42 -8.62
C LEU A 231 21.87 -4.33 -8.69
N ASP A 232 21.54 -3.90 -9.89
CA ASP A 232 20.42 -2.99 -10.14
C ASP A 232 19.31 -3.73 -10.89
N ILE A 233 18.16 -3.88 -10.24
CA ILE A 233 16.94 -4.50 -10.76
C ILE A 233 15.77 -3.50 -10.73
N SER A 234 16.05 -2.21 -10.82
CA SER A 234 15.04 -1.16 -10.76
C SER A 234 14.07 -1.23 -11.95
N SER A 235 12.80 -0.88 -11.72
CA SER A 235 11.76 -0.87 -12.75
C SER A 235 11.59 -2.23 -13.45
N THR A 236 11.73 -3.32 -12.68
CA THR A 236 11.46 -4.70 -13.15
C THR A 236 10.20 -5.25 -12.52
N LYS A 237 9.62 -6.30 -13.13
CA LYS A 237 8.45 -7.02 -12.59
C LYS A 237 8.86 -8.24 -11.77
N LEU A 238 10.11 -8.28 -11.30
CA LEU A 238 10.70 -9.43 -10.63
C LEU A 238 9.94 -9.75 -9.34
N GLN A 239 9.49 -10.99 -9.19
CA GLN A 239 8.71 -11.41 -8.02
C GLN A 239 9.60 -11.76 -6.82
N ALA A 240 10.79 -12.29 -7.08
CA ALA A 240 11.75 -12.72 -6.06
C ALA A 240 13.19 -12.69 -6.58
N LEU A 241 14.14 -12.35 -5.71
CA LEU A 241 15.58 -12.49 -5.98
C LEU A 241 16.00 -13.98 -5.95
N PRO A 242 17.10 -14.36 -6.63
CA PRO A 242 17.61 -15.73 -6.62
C PRO A 242 18.04 -16.17 -5.22
N SER A 243 17.99 -17.46 -4.93
CA SER A 243 18.27 -17.98 -3.58
C SER A 243 19.75 -18.16 -3.26
N HIS A 244 20.62 -18.15 -4.28
CA HIS A 244 22.06 -18.38 -4.18
C HIS A 244 22.83 -17.26 -4.91
N GLY A 245 24.10 -17.06 -4.52
CA GLY A 245 24.99 -16.08 -5.17
C GLY A 245 24.77 -14.63 -4.77
N LEU A 246 24.01 -14.36 -3.69
CA LEU A 246 23.78 -13.00 -3.16
C LEU A 246 24.86 -12.53 -2.18
N GLU A 247 25.80 -13.40 -1.79
CA GLU A 247 26.80 -13.17 -0.75
C GLU A 247 27.82 -12.08 -1.12
N SER A 248 28.07 -11.92 -2.42
CA SER A 248 29.02 -10.96 -3.00
C SER A 248 28.44 -9.55 -3.18
N ILE A 249 27.11 -9.40 -3.10
CA ILE A 249 26.43 -8.14 -3.36
C ILE A 249 26.76 -7.13 -2.26
N GLN A 250 27.32 -5.99 -2.64
CA GLN A 250 27.61 -4.84 -1.79
C GLN A 250 26.55 -3.75 -1.96
N THR A 251 26.05 -3.55 -3.18
CA THR A 251 25.03 -2.55 -3.51
C THR A 251 23.85 -3.22 -4.20
N LEU A 252 22.67 -3.14 -3.60
CA LEU A 252 21.41 -3.61 -4.19
C LEU A 252 20.51 -2.42 -4.50
N ILE A 253 20.07 -2.28 -5.75
CA ILE A 253 19.15 -1.22 -6.18
C ILE A 253 17.91 -1.88 -6.79
N ALA A 254 16.74 -1.59 -6.25
CA ALA A 254 15.44 -2.12 -6.67
C ALA A 254 14.37 -1.03 -6.52
N LEU A 255 14.58 0.11 -7.19
CA LEU A 255 13.64 1.23 -7.23
C LEU A 255 12.48 0.90 -8.17
N SER A 256 11.25 1.29 -7.82
CA SER A 256 10.05 1.04 -8.65
C SER A 256 9.80 -0.43 -9.02
N SER A 257 10.31 -1.37 -8.23
CA SER A 257 10.17 -2.82 -8.43
C SER A 257 9.04 -3.37 -7.56
N TYR A 258 7.80 -2.91 -7.81
CA TYR A 258 6.63 -3.15 -6.95
C TYR A 258 6.24 -4.63 -6.80
N SER A 259 6.56 -5.46 -7.79
CA SER A 259 6.33 -6.92 -7.74
C SER A 259 7.23 -7.62 -6.73
N LEU A 260 8.37 -7.02 -6.38
CA LEU A 260 9.31 -7.58 -5.42
C LEU A 260 8.80 -7.32 -4.01
N LYS A 261 7.90 -8.18 -3.54
CA LYS A 261 7.26 -8.01 -2.22
C LYS A 261 8.09 -8.54 -1.07
N THR A 262 8.87 -9.59 -1.30
CA THR A 262 9.68 -10.25 -0.28
C THR A 262 11.16 -10.22 -0.64
N LEU A 263 12.00 -10.13 0.39
CA LEU A 263 13.45 -10.27 0.23
C LEU A 263 13.92 -11.60 0.83
N PRO A 264 15.00 -12.18 0.29
CA PRO A 264 15.69 -13.29 0.93
C PRO A 264 16.17 -12.92 2.35
N SER A 265 16.43 -13.93 3.18
CA SER A 265 16.91 -13.69 4.54
C SER A 265 18.21 -12.86 4.55
N LYS A 266 18.33 -11.96 5.53
CA LYS A 266 19.50 -11.08 5.72
C LYS A 266 20.83 -11.83 5.77
N GLU A 267 20.82 -13.10 6.17
CA GLU A 267 22.00 -13.97 6.24
C GLU A 267 22.63 -14.24 4.87
N LYS A 268 21.84 -14.16 3.79
CA LYS A 268 22.32 -14.34 2.41
C LYS A 268 23.06 -13.12 1.87
N PHE A 269 22.94 -11.97 2.53
CA PHE A 269 23.55 -10.70 2.15
C PHE A 269 24.74 -10.39 3.06
N THR A 270 25.80 -11.20 2.97
CA THR A 270 26.94 -11.13 3.89
C THR A 270 27.82 -9.90 3.68
N SER A 271 27.90 -9.41 2.43
CA SER A 271 28.76 -8.28 2.02
C SER A 271 27.98 -6.99 1.75
N LEU A 272 26.66 -6.96 2.01
CA LEU A 272 25.81 -5.82 1.66
C LEU A 272 26.17 -4.58 2.47
N LEU A 273 26.37 -3.46 1.79
CA LEU A 273 26.74 -2.15 2.32
C LEU A 273 25.70 -1.07 2.01
N VAL A 274 25.04 -1.15 0.85
CA VAL A 274 24.02 -0.20 0.41
C VAL A 274 22.84 -0.95 -0.19
N ALA A 275 21.63 -0.60 0.23
CA ALA A 275 20.39 -1.09 -0.35
C ALA A 275 19.42 0.07 -0.63
N THR A 276 19.03 0.24 -1.88
CA THR A 276 18.05 1.25 -2.30
C THR A 276 16.85 0.52 -2.89
N LEU A 277 15.75 0.49 -2.16
CA LEU A 277 14.62 -0.40 -2.38
C LEU A 277 13.32 0.38 -2.64
N THR A 278 12.26 -0.32 -3.02
CA THR A 278 10.94 0.28 -3.24
C THR A 278 10.15 0.47 -1.95
N TYR A 279 10.20 -0.50 -1.04
CA TYR A 279 9.35 -0.53 0.16
C TYR A 279 10.14 -0.24 1.45
N PRO A 280 9.68 0.67 2.33
CA PRO A 280 10.35 0.96 3.61
C PRO A 280 10.46 -0.27 4.54
N SER A 281 9.48 -1.18 4.48
CA SER A 281 9.44 -2.40 5.28
C SER A 281 10.57 -3.37 4.94
N HIS A 282 11.13 -3.33 3.74
CA HIS A 282 12.31 -4.14 3.40
C HIS A 282 13.54 -3.72 4.22
N CYS A 283 13.70 -2.42 4.49
CA CYS A 283 14.80 -1.92 5.31
C CYS A 283 14.70 -2.33 6.79
N CYS A 284 13.52 -2.77 7.25
CA CYS A 284 13.38 -3.33 8.60
C CYS A 284 14.16 -4.63 8.80
N ALA A 285 14.36 -5.44 7.76
CA ALA A 285 15.14 -6.68 7.84
C ALA A 285 16.63 -6.42 8.18
N PHE A 286 17.11 -5.23 7.81
CA PHE A 286 18.50 -4.79 7.89
C PHE A 286 18.76 -3.89 9.11
N ARG A 287 17.70 -3.52 9.83
CA ARG A 287 17.80 -2.68 11.03
C ARG A 287 18.49 -3.44 12.17
N ASN A 288 19.25 -2.71 12.98
CA ASN A 288 20.00 -3.25 14.13
C ASN A 288 20.98 -4.38 13.77
N LEU A 289 21.46 -4.45 12.52
CA LEU A 289 22.64 -5.26 12.26
C LEU A 289 23.74 -4.78 13.22
N PRO A 290 24.34 -5.69 14.00
CA PRO A 290 25.52 -5.31 14.76
C PRO A 290 26.48 -4.68 13.77
N LYS A 291 27.11 -3.56 14.15
CA LYS A 291 28.25 -3.04 13.40
C LYS A 291 29.22 -4.21 13.34
N LYS A 292 29.24 -4.94 12.23
CA LYS A 292 30.32 -5.88 11.98
C LYS A 292 31.52 -4.96 11.84
N GLU A 293 32.34 -4.90 12.89
CA GLU A 293 33.77 -4.83 12.68
C GLU A 293 34.08 -6.00 11.75
N GLN A 294 34.05 -5.75 10.45
CA GLN A 294 34.49 -6.74 9.49
C GLN A 294 35.96 -6.94 9.82
N ASN A 295 36.26 -8.02 10.52
CA ASN A 295 37.61 -8.49 10.81
C ASN A 295 38.29 -9.00 9.52
N PHE A 296 38.22 -8.22 8.44
CA PHE A 296 38.96 -8.45 7.21
C PHE A 296 40.42 -8.11 7.53
N SER A 297 41.21 -9.14 7.83
CA SER A 297 42.67 -9.09 8.00
C SER A 297 43.19 -7.90 8.82
N PHE A 298 42.98 -7.98 10.13
CA PHE A 298 43.25 -6.89 11.08
C PHE A 298 44.73 -6.52 11.27
N SER A 299 45.71 -7.17 10.63
CA SER A 299 47.13 -6.81 10.87
C SER A 299 47.54 -5.50 10.19
N ILE A 300 46.96 -5.17 9.03
CA ILE A 300 47.29 -3.92 8.31
C ILE A 300 46.44 -2.76 8.86
N PHE A 301 45.19 -3.05 9.22
CA PHE A 301 44.28 -2.04 9.78
C PHE A 301 44.48 -1.78 11.27
N GLU A 302 45.17 -2.59 12.07
CA GLU A 302 45.53 -2.17 13.45
C GLU A 302 46.43 -0.92 13.44
N ASN A 303 47.32 -0.80 12.45
CA ASN A 303 48.13 0.38 12.26
C ASN A 303 47.30 1.58 11.78
N PHE A 304 46.33 1.36 10.89
CA PHE A 304 45.42 2.42 10.44
C PHE A 304 44.32 2.78 11.47
N SER A 305 43.92 1.84 12.32
CA SER A 305 43.00 2.03 13.46
C SER A 305 43.68 2.87 14.53
N LYS A 306 44.96 2.59 14.85
CA LYS A 306 45.78 3.49 15.68
C LYS A 306 45.93 4.86 15.03
N GLN A 307 46.05 4.93 13.70
CA GLN A 307 46.05 6.19 12.97
C GLN A 307 44.70 6.93 13.07
N CYS A 308 43.56 6.23 12.90
CA CYS A 308 42.20 6.77 13.04
C CYS A 308 41.87 7.17 14.50
N GLU A 309 42.38 6.44 15.52
CA GLU A 309 42.27 6.84 16.93
C GLU A 309 43.17 8.03 17.25
N SER A 310 44.36 8.11 16.64
CA SER A 310 45.27 9.24 16.85
C SER A 310 44.74 10.53 16.25
N THR A 311 43.98 10.48 15.14
CA THR A 311 43.39 11.66 14.51
C THR A 311 42.13 12.14 15.24
N VAL A 312 41.31 11.24 15.78
CA VAL A 312 40.16 11.64 16.62
C VAL A 312 40.62 12.22 17.97
N ARG A 313 41.71 11.70 18.57
CA ARG A 313 42.25 12.25 19.83
C ARG A 313 43.14 13.49 19.65
N LYS A 314 43.64 13.78 18.44
CA LYS A 314 44.45 15.00 18.15
C LYS A 314 43.62 16.20 17.72
N ALA A 315 42.30 16.05 17.54
CA ALA A 315 41.42 17.15 17.20
C ALA A 315 41.32 18.22 18.32
N ASP A 316 41.84 17.96 19.52
CA ASP A 316 41.82 18.91 20.64
C ASP A 316 42.99 19.92 20.65
N ASN A 317 43.90 19.88 19.67
CA ASN A 317 44.97 20.87 19.55
C ASN A 317 44.75 21.77 18.31
N GLU A 318 44.19 22.96 18.54
CA GLU A 318 43.91 24.06 17.60
C GLU A 318 45.12 24.60 16.79
N THR A 319 46.24 23.89 16.69
CA THR A 319 47.48 24.44 16.09
C THR A 319 47.95 23.77 14.80
N LEU A 320 47.19 22.84 14.20
CA LEU A 320 47.51 22.33 12.85
C LEU A 320 46.76 23.05 11.71
N TYR A 321 45.70 23.80 12.01
CA TYR A 321 44.87 24.46 10.99
C TYR A 321 45.59 25.56 10.19
N SER A 322 46.73 26.07 10.65
CA SER A 322 47.42 27.21 10.03
C SER A 322 48.69 26.86 9.25
N ALA A 323 49.16 25.61 9.25
CA ALA A 323 50.46 25.27 8.65
C ALA A 323 50.41 24.78 7.19
N ILE A 324 49.22 24.58 6.61
CA ILE A 324 49.07 23.95 5.28
C ILE A 324 48.65 24.96 4.20
N PHE A 325 48.30 26.21 4.55
CA PHE A 325 47.80 27.19 3.58
C PHE A 325 48.86 28.03 2.86
N GLU A 326 50.14 27.64 2.91
CA GLU A 326 51.17 28.21 2.03
C GLU A 326 51.61 27.15 1.02
N GLU A 327 51.36 27.45 -0.26
CA GLU A 327 51.88 26.77 -1.45
C GLU A 327 51.19 25.44 -1.86
N ASN A 328 50.06 25.54 -2.56
CA ASN A 328 50.04 25.25 -4.01
C ASN A 328 48.65 25.42 -4.63
N GLU A 329 48.61 26.24 -5.68
CA GLU A 329 47.49 26.39 -6.58
C GLU A 329 47.37 25.17 -7.52
N LEU A 330 46.46 24.24 -7.23
CA LEU A 330 45.74 23.52 -8.28
C LEU A 330 44.41 23.00 -7.72
N SER A 331 43.35 23.66 -8.16
CA SER A 331 41.95 23.37 -7.87
C SER A 331 41.50 21.97 -8.33
N GLY A 332 40.77 21.29 -7.46
CA GLY A 332 39.76 20.29 -7.83
C GLY A 332 40.01 18.92 -7.22
N TRP A 333 38.94 18.34 -6.68
CA TRP A 333 38.83 17.02 -6.05
C TRP A 333 39.22 16.99 -4.58
N ASP A 334 38.23 17.42 -3.79
CA ASP A 334 38.02 17.14 -2.37
C ASP A 334 38.21 15.63 -2.09
N TYR A 335 39.45 15.23 -1.81
CA TYR A 335 39.79 13.91 -1.26
C TYR A 335 39.92 14.09 0.24
N ASP A 336 38.80 14.15 0.97
CA ASP A 336 38.90 14.15 2.43
C ASP A 336 37.78 13.38 3.16
N TYR A 337 38.20 12.64 4.18
CA TYR A 337 37.45 12.06 5.31
C TYR A 337 36.42 10.92 5.18
N GLY A 338 36.29 10.20 4.05
CA GLY A 338 35.33 9.08 3.95
C GLY A 338 35.73 7.71 4.53
N PHE A 339 37.01 7.46 4.85
CA PHE A 339 37.51 6.08 5.06
C PHE A 339 37.48 5.53 6.49
N CYS A 340 37.37 6.35 7.55
CA CYS A 340 37.44 5.88 8.95
C CYS A 340 36.07 5.59 9.61
N SER A 341 34.94 5.66 8.90
CA SER A 341 33.67 5.19 9.48
C SER A 341 33.51 3.67 9.24
N PRO A 342 33.21 2.85 10.27
CA PRO A 342 32.72 1.50 10.02
C PRO A 342 31.52 1.63 9.08
N LYS A 343 31.62 1.09 7.86
CA LYS A 343 30.54 1.15 6.87
C LYS A 343 29.35 0.37 7.41
N THR A 344 28.50 1.05 8.16
CA THR A 344 27.19 0.54 8.55
C THR A 344 26.36 0.41 7.29
N LEU A 345 25.68 -0.73 7.12
CA LEU A 345 24.74 -0.93 6.02
C LEU A 345 23.74 0.24 5.96
N GLN A 346 23.69 0.91 4.81
CA GLN A 346 22.73 1.99 4.54
C GLN A 346 21.57 1.42 3.73
N CYS A 347 20.34 1.60 4.21
CA CYS A 347 19.14 1.14 3.51
C CYS A 347 18.14 2.28 3.32
N ALA A 348 17.68 2.48 2.10
CA ALA A 348 16.68 3.47 1.72
C ALA A 348 15.51 2.82 0.97
N PRO A 349 14.27 3.32 1.10
CA PRO A 349 13.85 4.39 2.00
C PRO A 349 13.88 3.93 3.46
N GLU A 350 14.21 4.86 4.36
CA GLU A 350 14.16 4.59 5.79
C GLU A 350 12.72 4.25 6.21
N PRO A 351 12.54 3.34 7.19
CA PRO A 351 11.22 3.09 7.77
C PRO A 351 10.58 4.39 8.24
N ASP A 352 9.39 4.70 7.72
CA ASP A 352 8.70 5.95 7.99
C ASP A 352 7.87 5.87 9.29
N ALA A 353 7.32 7.03 9.70
CA ALA A 353 6.47 7.11 10.88
C ALA A 353 5.18 6.28 10.77
N PHE A 354 4.73 5.93 9.55
CA PHE A 354 3.50 5.19 9.29
C PHE A 354 3.70 3.66 9.31
N ASN A 355 4.91 3.21 8.97
CA ASN A 355 5.34 1.82 8.90
C ASN A 355 6.60 1.59 9.75
N PRO A 356 6.50 1.76 11.08
CA PRO A 356 7.57 1.38 11.99
C PRO A 356 7.85 -0.13 11.89
N CYS A 357 9.10 -0.54 12.13
CA CYS A 357 9.56 -1.94 12.13
C CYS A 357 9.06 -2.75 13.35
N GLU A 358 7.78 -2.63 13.67
CA GLU A 358 7.09 -3.30 14.75
C GLU A 358 5.90 -4.10 14.22
N ASP A 359 5.38 -5.02 15.03
CA ASP A 359 4.14 -5.74 14.73
C ASP A 359 2.96 -4.76 14.59
N ILE A 360 1.86 -5.22 13.99
CA ILE A 360 0.64 -4.42 13.78
C ILE A 360 0.19 -3.77 15.09
N MET A 361 0.11 -4.51 16.20
CA MET A 361 -0.25 -3.97 17.52
C MET A 361 0.92 -3.32 18.29
N GLY A 362 2.16 -3.69 17.98
CA GLY A 362 3.38 -3.23 18.68
C GLY A 362 3.53 -3.75 20.12
N TYR A 363 2.52 -3.55 20.97
CA TYR A 363 2.55 -3.88 22.40
C TYR A 363 1.86 -5.20 22.76
N ALA A 364 2.49 -5.97 23.65
CA ALA A 364 1.95 -7.26 24.12
C ALA A 364 0.61 -7.11 24.87
N PHE A 365 0.45 -6.08 25.70
CA PHE A 365 -0.82 -5.86 26.42
C PHE A 365 -1.96 -5.49 25.46
N LEU A 366 -1.68 -4.72 24.42
CA LEU A 366 -2.68 -4.32 23.41
C LEU A 366 -3.19 -5.54 22.64
N ARG A 367 -2.29 -6.47 22.30
CA ARG A 367 -2.62 -7.77 21.71
C ARG A 367 -3.54 -8.62 22.59
N VAL A 368 -3.45 -8.54 23.91
CA VAL A 368 -4.40 -9.25 24.80
C VAL A 368 -5.74 -8.53 24.84
N LEU A 369 -5.73 -7.20 24.96
CA LEU A 369 -6.94 -6.39 25.05
C LEU A 369 -7.78 -6.44 23.77
N ILE A 370 -7.15 -6.45 22.59
CA ILE A 370 -7.89 -6.48 21.31
C ILE A 370 -8.76 -7.73 21.20
N TRP A 371 -8.29 -8.90 21.65
CA TRP A 371 -9.10 -10.13 21.67
C TRP A 371 -10.28 -10.03 22.65
N LEU A 372 -10.05 -9.45 23.83
CA LEU A 372 -11.11 -9.25 24.83
C LEU A 372 -12.21 -8.31 24.31
N ILE A 373 -11.81 -7.16 23.76
CA ILE A 373 -12.70 -6.17 23.17
C ILE A 373 -13.43 -6.77 21.96
N ASN A 374 -12.73 -7.50 21.11
CA ASN A 374 -13.30 -8.18 19.94
C ASN A 374 -14.46 -9.11 20.33
N ILE A 375 -14.20 -10.01 21.29
CA ILE A 375 -15.20 -10.99 21.75
C ILE A 375 -16.43 -10.25 22.28
N LEU A 376 -16.24 -9.21 23.09
CA LEU A 376 -17.35 -8.41 23.61
C LEU A 376 -18.12 -7.69 22.49
N ALA A 377 -17.43 -7.10 21.52
CA ALA A 377 -18.03 -6.43 20.38
C ALA A 377 -18.88 -7.39 19.54
N ILE A 378 -18.34 -8.54 19.15
CA ILE A 378 -19.07 -9.50 18.30
C ILE A 378 -20.21 -10.15 19.08
N PHE A 379 -19.92 -10.81 20.20
CA PHE A 379 -20.94 -11.58 20.92
C PHE A 379 -21.99 -10.70 21.59
N GLY A 380 -21.57 -9.56 22.16
CA GLY A 380 -22.49 -8.60 22.79
C GLY A 380 -23.50 -8.05 21.79
N ASN A 381 -23.02 -7.55 20.64
CA ASN A 381 -23.88 -6.95 19.63
C ASN A 381 -24.73 -7.96 18.87
N LEU A 382 -24.20 -9.15 18.55
CA LEU A 382 -25.00 -10.23 17.96
C LEU A 382 -26.13 -10.68 18.89
N THR A 383 -25.85 -10.78 20.20
CA THR A 383 -26.88 -11.14 21.19
C THR A 383 -27.98 -10.07 21.24
N VAL A 384 -27.62 -8.78 21.25
CA VAL A 384 -28.60 -7.69 21.23
C VAL A 384 -29.44 -7.75 19.97
N LEU A 385 -28.81 -7.89 18.79
CA LEU A 385 -29.50 -7.96 17.51
C LEU A 385 -30.46 -9.17 17.45
N PHE A 386 -29.99 -10.35 17.88
CA PHE A 386 -30.80 -11.57 17.91
C PHE A 386 -32.01 -11.43 18.84
N VAL A 387 -31.82 -10.91 20.06
CA VAL A 387 -32.92 -10.72 21.02
C VAL A 387 -33.94 -9.71 20.50
N LEU A 388 -33.50 -8.60 19.91
CA LEU A 388 -34.40 -7.56 19.40
C LEU A 388 -35.19 -8.03 18.17
N LEU A 389 -34.56 -8.77 17.25
CA LEU A 389 -35.21 -9.26 16.03
C LEU A 389 -36.14 -10.46 16.29
N THR A 390 -35.85 -11.30 17.29
CA THR A 390 -36.68 -12.48 17.63
C THR A 390 -37.78 -12.18 18.66
N SER A 391 -37.82 -10.95 19.19
CA SER A 391 -38.81 -10.52 20.17
C SER A 391 -40.24 -10.58 19.61
N ARG A 392 -41.21 -10.94 20.45
CA ARG A 392 -42.65 -11.03 20.07
C ARG A 392 -43.33 -9.67 19.95
N TYR A 393 -42.65 -8.62 20.38
CA TYR A 393 -43.17 -7.27 20.45
C TYR A 393 -42.93 -6.53 19.14
N LYS A 394 -43.82 -5.59 18.81
CA LYS A 394 -43.68 -4.74 17.62
C LYS A 394 -42.36 -3.95 17.65
N LEU A 395 -41.74 -3.80 16.48
CA LEU A 395 -40.51 -3.02 16.32
C LEU A 395 -40.82 -1.52 16.45
N THR A 396 -40.60 -0.98 17.64
CA THR A 396 -40.67 0.46 17.91
C THR A 396 -39.46 1.18 17.33
N VAL A 397 -39.56 2.48 17.07
CA VAL A 397 -38.43 3.29 16.55
C VAL A 397 -37.14 3.11 17.35
N PRO A 398 -37.12 3.21 18.70
CA PRO A 398 -35.86 3.02 19.43
C PRO A 398 -35.26 1.62 19.27
N ARG A 399 -36.09 0.59 19.13
CA ARG A 399 -35.62 -0.80 18.92
C ARG A 399 -35.02 -0.96 17.54
N PHE A 400 -35.64 -0.35 16.52
CA PHE A 400 -35.09 -0.30 15.17
C PHE A 400 -33.73 0.42 15.14
N LEU A 401 -33.60 1.55 15.83
CA LEU A 401 -32.33 2.28 15.92
C LEU A 401 -31.26 1.48 16.69
N MET A 402 -31.62 0.83 17.80
CA MET A 402 -30.70 -0.06 18.53
C MET A 402 -30.21 -1.25 17.67
N CYS A 403 -31.04 -1.78 16.77
CA CYS A 403 -30.60 -2.82 15.82
C CYS A 403 -29.54 -2.29 14.85
N ASN A 404 -29.71 -1.07 14.32
CA ASN A 404 -28.72 -0.44 13.43
C ASN A 404 -27.41 -0.18 14.16
N LEU A 405 -27.47 0.34 15.41
CA LEU A 405 -26.29 0.56 16.23
C LEU A 405 -25.54 -0.74 16.52
N SER A 406 -26.28 -1.78 16.91
CA SER A 406 -25.68 -3.11 17.18
C SER A 406 -25.05 -3.71 15.91
N PHE A 407 -25.64 -3.47 14.74
CA PHE A 407 -25.06 -3.92 13.48
C PHE A 407 -23.74 -3.19 13.15
N ALA A 408 -23.71 -1.87 13.31
CA ALA A 408 -22.51 -1.07 13.13
C ALA A 408 -21.38 -1.54 14.07
N ASP A 409 -21.69 -1.71 15.35
CA ASP A 409 -20.73 -2.16 16.37
C ASP A 409 -20.29 -3.63 16.16
N PHE A 410 -21.14 -4.46 15.56
CA PHE A 410 -20.74 -5.80 15.09
C PHE A 410 -19.73 -5.72 13.94
N CYS A 411 -19.93 -4.84 12.96
CA CYS A 411 -18.94 -4.60 11.89
C CYS A 411 -17.60 -4.10 12.46
N MET A 412 -17.62 -3.28 13.51
CA MET A 412 -16.40 -2.89 14.23
C MET A 412 -15.71 -4.12 14.85
N GLY A 413 -16.48 -5.07 15.38
CA GLY A 413 -15.97 -6.37 15.83
C GLY A 413 -15.31 -7.19 14.72
N LEU A 414 -15.87 -7.21 13.50
CA LEU A 414 -15.25 -7.87 12.35
C LEU A 414 -13.92 -7.23 11.95
N TYR A 415 -13.84 -5.90 11.96
CA TYR A 415 -12.60 -5.17 11.75
C TYR A 415 -11.52 -5.60 12.76
N LEU A 416 -11.83 -5.56 14.06
CA LEU A 416 -10.90 -5.97 15.11
C LEU A 416 -10.47 -7.43 14.95
N LEU A 417 -11.36 -8.30 14.44
CA LEU A 417 -11.07 -9.72 14.27
C LEU A 417 -10.03 -9.93 13.19
N LEU A 418 -10.18 -9.22 12.06
CA LEU A 418 -9.22 -9.24 10.96
C LEU A 418 -7.85 -8.78 11.46
N ILE A 419 -7.78 -7.63 12.13
CA ILE A 419 -6.53 -7.08 12.66
C ILE A 419 -5.88 -8.02 13.69
N ALA A 420 -6.65 -8.53 14.66
CA ALA A 420 -6.14 -9.44 15.68
C ALA A 420 -5.65 -10.77 15.08
N SER A 421 -6.30 -11.27 14.03
CA SER A 421 -5.92 -12.50 13.35
C SER A 421 -4.58 -12.35 12.62
N VAL A 422 -4.41 -11.28 11.84
CA VAL A 422 -3.16 -11.05 11.11
C VAL A 422 -2.00 -10.72 12.06
N ASP A 423 -2.25 -9.94 13.10
CA ASP A 423 -1.24 -9.66 14.14
C ASP A 423 -0.77 -10.95 14.85
N SER A 424 -1.68 -11.91 15.08
CA SER A 424 -1.33 -13.21 15.65
C SER A 424 -0.53 -14.08 14.69
N GLN A 425 -0.83 -14.04 13.39
CA GLN A 425 -0.14 -14.87 12.38
C GLN A 425 1.25 -14.34 12.04
N THR A 426 1.43 -13.02 12.04
CA THR A 426 2.65 -12.35 11.57
C THR A 426 3.58 -11.91 12.70
N LYS A 427 3.31 -12.34 13.93
CA LYS A 427 4.04 -11.94 15.14
C LYS A 427 5.56 -12.07 14.99
N GLY A 428 6.28 -10.96 15.20
CA GLY A 428 7.74 -10.88 15.12
C GLY A 428 8.32 -10.89 13.71
N GLN A 429 7.48 -11.08 12.69
CA GLN A 429 7.87 -11.16 11.28
C GLN A 429 6.92 -10.35 10.39
N TYR A 430 6.22 -9.37 10.95
CA TYR A 430 5.27 -8.54 10.21
C TYR A 430 5.94 -7.83 9.04
N TYR A 431 7.19 -7.38 9.19
CA TYR A 431 7.94 -6.72 8.12
C TYR A 431 8.06 -7.56 6.82
N ASN A 432 8.10 -8.89 6.92
CA ASN A 432 8.12 -9.79 5.75
C ASN A 432 6.75 -9.91 5.06
N HIS A 433 5.67 -9.67 5.80
CA HIS A 433 4.29 -9.84 5.36
C HIS A 433 3.57 -8.49 5.15
N ALA A 434 4.21 -7.38 5.51
CA ALA A 434 3.62 -6.05 5.54
C ALA A 434 3.11 -5.63 4.16
N ILE A 435 3.91 -5.86 3.11
CA ILE A 435 3.53 -5.51 1.74
C ILE A 435 2.31 -6.32 1.30
N ASP A 436 2.28 -7.62 1.55
CA ASP A 436 1.14 -8.47 1.17
C ASP A 436 -0.13 -8.13 1.95
N TRP A 437 0.00 -7.80 3.23
CA TRP A 437 -1.14 -7.34 4.03
C TRP A 437 -1.67 -6.00 3.52
N GLN A 438 -0.81 -5.00 3.39
CA GLN A 438 -1.18 -3.63 3.04
C GLN A 438 -1.65 -3.52 1.59
N THR A 439 -1.00 -4.19 0.63
CA THR A 439 -1.42 -4.20 -0.79
C THR A 439 -2.52 -5.21 -1.11
N GLY A 440 -2.79 -6.14 -0.18
CA GLY A 440 -3.79 -7.17 -0.36
C GLY A 440 -5.22 -6.67 -0.12
N SER A 441 -6.19 -7.49 -0.53
CA SER A 441 -7.62 -7.21 -0.30
C SER A 441 -8.01 -7.22 1.18
N GLY A 442 -7.23 -7.88 2.05
CA GLY A 442 -7.48 -7.97 3.49
C GLY A 442 -7.46 -6.60 4.18
N CYS A 443 -6.45 -5.78 3.91
CA CYS A 443 -6.36 -4.44 4.50
C CYS A 443 -7.45 -3.51 3.98
N GLY A 444 -7.78 -3.59 2.69
CA GLY A 444 -8.92 -2.86 2.11
C GLY A 444 -10.26 -3.22 2.77
N ALA A 445 -10.51 -4.51 3.03
CA ALA A 445 -11.70 -4.96 3.73
C ALA A 445 -11.74 -4.47 5.19
N ALA A 446 -10.61 -4.55 5.90
CA ALA A 446 -10.49 -4.04 7.26
C ALA A 446 -10.78 -2.52 7.31
N GLY A 447 -10.17 -1.75 6.41
CA GLY A 447 -10.40 -0.30 6.28
C GLY A 447 -11.85 0.06 5.99
N PHE A 448 -12.50 -0.68 5.07
CA PHE A 448 -13.92 -0.52 4.81
C PHE A 448 -14.76 -0.73 6.08
N PHE A 449 -14.56 -1.85 6.79
CA PHE A 449 -15.35 -2.16 7.98
C PHE A 449 -15.19 -1.14 9.09
N THR A 450 -13.97 -0.65 9.37
CA THR A 450 -13.76 0.33 10.44
C THR A 450 -14.41 1.68 10.14
N VAL A 451 -14.28 2.19 8.91
CA VAL A 451 -14.90 3.47 8.53
C VAL A 451 -16.42 3.33 8.45
N PHE A 452 -16.92 2.28 7.80
CA PHE A 452 -18.35 2.04 7.71
C PHE A 452 -19.01 1.89 9.09
N ALA A 453 -18.39 1.10 9.98
CA ALA A 453 -18.91 0.85 11.31
C ALA A 453 -18.96 2.12 12.16
N SER A 454 -17.89 2.90 12.16
CA SER A 454 -17.81 4.11 12.98
C SER A 454 -18.76 5.19 12.49
N GLU A 455 -18.82 5.46 11.18
CA GLU A 455 -19.72 6.47 10.62
C GLU A 455 -21.19 6.08 10.81
N LEU A 456 -21.54 4.81 10.60
CA LEU A 456 -22.91 4.33 10.83
C LEU A 456 -23.27 4.38 12.32
N SER A 457 -22.32 4.10 13.21
CA SER A 457 -22.51 4.18 14.67
C SER A 457 -22.76 5.62 15.10
N VAL A 458 -21.92 6.59 14.71
CA VAL A 458 -22.08 8.02 15.02
C VAL A 458 -23.40 8.58 14.45
N TYR A 459 -23.73 8.23 13.21
CA TYR A 459 -25.00 8.60 12.60
C TYR A 459 -26.18 8.07 13.41
N THR A 460 -26.15 6.78 13.77
CA THR A 460 -27.22 6.14 14.53
C THR A 460 -27.35 6.73 15.94
N LEU A 461 -26.24 6.99 16.63
CA LEU A 461 -26.21 7.64 17.95
C LEU A 461 -26.84 9.03 17.90
N THR A 462 -26.57 9.79 16.85
CA THR A 462 -27.16 11.11 16.61
C THR A 462 -28.68 11.01 16.43
N VAL A 463 -29.15 10.06 15.61
CA VAL A 463 -30.59 9.84 15.38
C VAL A 463 -31.30 9.35 16.65
N ILE A 464 -30.68 8.44 17.41
CA ILE A 464 -31.19 8.01 18.72
C ILE A 464 -31.37 9.22 19.63
N THR A 465 -30.36 10.09 19.71
CA THR A 465 -30.40 11.25 20.60
C THR A 465 -31.48 12.26 20.18
N LEU A 466 -31.62 12.53 18.88
CA LEU A 466 -32.66 13.39 18.33
C LEU A 466 -34.08 12.82 18.56
N GLU A 467 -34.28 11.52 18.35
CA GLU A 467 -35.55 10.84 18.63
C GLU A 467 -35.93 10.96 20.10
N ARG A 468 -34.95 10.80 21.00
CA ARG A 468 -35.15 10.94 22.44
C ARG A 468 -35.48 12.36 22.84
N TRP A 469 -34.74 13.34 22.33
CA TRP A 469 -35.01 14.74 22.59
C TRP A 469 -36.41 15.15 22.12
N HIS A 470 -36.78 14.78 20.90
CA HIS A 470 -38.10 15.05 20.34
C HIS A 470 -39.21 14.40 21.18
N THR A 471 -39.06 13.13 21.54
CA THR A 471 -40.07 12.39 22.33
C THR A 471 -40.29 12.98 23.72
N ILE A 472 -39.23 13.46 24.39
CA ILE A 472 -39.33 14.07 25.73
C ILE A 472 -39.91 15.48 25.63
N THR A 473 -39.42 16.30 24.70
CA THR A 473 -39.83 17.70 24.57
C THR A 473 -41.29 17.83 24.13
N TYR A 474 -41.76 16.94 23.25
CA TYR A 474 -43.12 16.94 22.71
C TYR A 474 -44.00 15.83 23.31
N ALA A 475 -43.70 15.35 24.53
CA ALA A 475 -44.40 14.23 25.16
C ALA A 475 -45.94 14.43 25.25
N VAL A 476 -46.39 15.69 25.39
CA VAL A 476 -47.80 16.07 25.52
C VAL A 476 -48.55 16.04 24.17
N GLN A 477 -47.85 16.20 23.04
CA GLN A 477 -48.45 16.23 21.71
C GLN A 477 -48.39 14.84 21.06
N LEU A 478 -49.44 14.02 21.25
CA LEU A 478 -49.47 12.63 20.79
C LEU A 478 -49.27 12.44 19.27
N ASP A 479 -49.64 13.45 18.46
CA ASP A 479 -49.66 13.35 16.99
C ASP A 479 -48.29 13.52 16.32
N GLN A 480 -47.29 14.08 17.03
CA GLN A 480 -45.97 14.35 16.46
C GLN A 480 -44.95 13.23 16.65
N LYS A 481 -45.35 12.06 17.17
CA LYS A 481 -44.40 10.97 17.45
C LYS A 481 -43.70 10.48 16.16
N LEU A 482 -42.38 10.38 16.21
CA LEU A 482 -41.59 9.80 15.13
C LEU A 482 -41.99 8.33 14.95
N ARG A 483 -42.54 8.01 13.78
CA ARG A 483 -42.98 6.65 13.44
C ARG A 483 -41.89 5.92 12.67
N LEU A 484 -41.96 4.59 12.68
CA LEU A 484 -41.02 3.74 11.94
C LEU A 484 -40.93 4.09 10.45
N ARG A 485 -42.04 4.55 9.85
CA ARG A 485 -42.09 5.02 8.46
C ARG A 485 -41.15 6.19 8.17
N HIS A 486 -40.88 7.05 9.16
CA HIS A 486 -39.92 8.15 9.05
C HIS A 486 -38.50 7.69 9.40
N ALA A 487 -38.35 6.80 10.38
CA ALA A 487 -37.05 6.31 10.81
C ALA A 487 -36.32 5.48 9.74
N ILE A 488 -37.04 4.69 8.94
CA ILE A 488 -36.46 3.85 7.88
C ILE A 488 -35.71 4.70 6.82
N PRO A 489 -36.32 5.68 6.15
CA PRO A 489 -35.62 6.48 5.14
C PRO A 489 -34.46 7.30 5.74
N ILE A 490 -34.59 7.79 6.99
CA ILE A 490 -33.50 8.46 7.70
C ILE A 490 -32.29 7.50 7.83
N MET A 491 -32.52 6.28 8.31
CA MET A 491 -31.43 5.31 8.44
C MET A 491 -30.89 4.85 7.09
N LEU A 492 -31.72 4.68 6.05
CA LEU A 492 -31.22 4.38 4.70
C LEU A 492 -30.27 5.47 4.20
N GLY A 493 -30.54 6.75 4.49
CA GLY A 493 -29.61 7.85 4.23
C GLY A 493 -28.28 7.68 4.96
N GLY A 494 -28.30 7.32 6.25
CA GLY A 494 -27.09 7.02 7.03
C GLY A 494 -26.29 5.82 6.49
N TRP A 495 -26.97 4.77 6.03
CA TRP A 495 -26.34 3.62 5.38
C TRP A 495 -25.65 4.00 4.07
N LEU A 496 -26.33 4.76 3.21
CA LEU A 496 -25.78 5.27 1.95
C LEU A 496 -24.56 6.15 2.21
N PHE A 497 -24.66 7.07 3.17
CA PHE A 497 -23.56 7.95 3.59
C PHE A 497 -22.35 7.17 4.08
N SER A 498 -22.54 6.26 5.05
CA SER A 498 -21.45 5.49 5.65
C SER A 498 -20.77 4.59 4.64
N THR A 499 -21.55 3.98 3.74
CA THR A 499 -21.01 3.16 2.65
C THR A 499 -20.19 4.01 1.68
N LEU A 500 -20.70 5.16 1.28
CA LEU A 500 -20.01 6.08 0.37
C LEU A 500 -18.66 6.53 0.94
N ILE A 501 -18.63 6.94 2.21
CA ILE A 501 -17.40 7.39 2.86
C ILE A 501 -16.39 6.23 3.02
N ALA A 502 -16.86 5.03 3.32
CA ALA A 502 -16.00 3.85 3.48
C ALA A 502 -15.45 3.32 2.14
N THR A 503 -16.12 3.56 1.01
CA THR A 503 -15.63 3.14 -0.32
C THR A 503 -14.66 4.12 -0.97
N MET A 504 -14.65 5.40 -0.58
CA MET A 504 -13.75 6.41 -1.16
C MET A 504 -12.26 6.01 -1.14
N PRO A 505 -11.70 5.47 -0.03
CA PRO A 505 -10.30 5.03 -0.02
C PRO A 505 -10.02 3.74 -0.81
N LEU A 506 -11.05 3.00 -1.23
CA LEU A 506 -10.90 1.85 -2.14
C LEU A 506 -10.77 2.27 -3.60
N VAL A 507 -11.24 3.47 -3.96
CA VAL A 507 -11.17 4.03 -5.33
C VAL A 507 -10.05 5.05 -5.51
N GLY A 508 -9.14 5.18 -4.54
CA GLY A 508 -7.95 6.02 -4.62
C GLY A 508 -8.04 7.40 -3.97
N ILE A 509 -9.08 7.69 -3.18
CA ILE A 509 -9.18 8.94 -2.41
C ILE A 509 -8.73 8.67 -0.97
N SER A 510 -7.56 9.19 -0.57
CA SER A 510 -6.78 8.64 0.54
C SER A 510 -6.38 7.19 0.27
N ASN A 511 -5.92 6.46 1.28
CA ASN A 511 -5.49 5.08 1.11
C ASN A 511 -5.51 4.29 2.42
N TYR A 512 -6.18 3.13 2.45
CA TYR A 512 -6.11 2.20 3.59
C TYR A 512 -4.75 1.49 3.71
N MET A 513 -3.97 1.44 2.62
CA MET A 513 -2.71 0.69 2.57
C MET A 513 -1.55 1.41 3.29
N LYS A 514 -1.69 2.70 3.62
CA LYS A 514 -0.58 3.53 4.14
C LYS A 514 -0.08 3.08 5.52
N VAL A 515 -0.98 2.59 6.39
CA VAL A 515 -0.68 2.18 7.78
C VAL A 515 -1.09 0.72 8.03
N SER A 516 -0.37 0.04 8.93
CA SER A 516 -0.61 -1.39 9.25
C SER A 516 -2.01 -1.72 9.78
N ILE A 517 -2.69 -0.77 10.44
CA ILE A 517 -4.06 -0.93 10.99
C ILE A 517 -5.18 -0.57 10.00
N CYS A 518 -4.83 -0.27 8.75
CA CYS A 518 -5.76 -0.05 7.64
C CYS A 518 -6.71 1.14 7.78
N LEU A 519 -6.30 2.20 8.46
CA LEU A 519 -7.06 3.46 8.53
C LEU A 519 -6.63 4.44 7.43
N PRO A 520 -7.55 5.27 6.92
CA PRO A 520 -7.23 6.24 5.88
C PRO A 520 -6.49 7.44 6.51
N MET A 521 -5.16 7.33 6.58
CA MET A 521 -4.28 8.33 7.20
C MET A 521 -3.46 9.11 6.15
N ASP A 522 -3.66 8.82 4.86
CA ASP A 522 -2.95 9.51 3.79
C ASP A 522 -3.51 10.93 3.58
N VAL A 523 -2.65 11.93 3.76
CA VAL A 523 -2.91 13.38 3.61
C VAL A 523 -1.94 14.03 2.62
N GLU A 524 -1.26 13.24 1.77
CA GLU A 524 -0.30 13.78 0.81
C GLU A 524 -1.00 14.57 -0.29
N SER A 525 -2.10 14.04 -0.83
CA SER A 525 -2.92 14.73 -1.82
C SER A 525 -3.93 15.69 -1.15
N THR A 526 -4.19 16.82 -1.79
CA THR A 526 -5.22 17.79 -1.33
C THR A 526 -6.60 17.13 -1.21
N LEU A 527 -6.92 16.21 -2.12
CA LEU A 527 -8.21 15.50 -2.11
C LEU A 527 -8.31 14.55 -0.90
N SER A 528 -7.24 13.81 -0.60
CA SER A 528 -7.17 12.95 0.59
C SER A 528 -7.29 13.76 1.88
N GLN A 529 -6.63 14.92 1.94
CA GLN A 529 -6.69 15.83 3.09
C GLN A 529 -8.11 16.38 3.32
N VAL A 530 -8.78 16.85 2.26
CA VAL A 530 -10.17 17.34 2.34
C VAL A 530 -11.12 16.23 2.76
N TYR A 531 -10.94 15.00 2.27
CA TYR A 531 -11.73 13.84 2.66
C TYR A 531 -11.64 13.57 4.17
N ILE A 532 -10.41 13.42 4.71
CA ILE A 532 -10.18 13.15 6.14
C ILE A 532 -10.74 14.30 7.00
N LEU A 533 -10.48 15.55 6.61
CA LEU A 533 -10.97 16.71 7.35
C LEU A 533 -12.51 16.77 7.36
N SER A 534 -13.15 16.41 6.25
CA SER A 534 -14.62 16.39 6.15
C SER A 534 -15.24 15.37 7.11
N ILE A 535 -14.67 14.16 7.21
CA ILE A 535 -15.11 13.15 8.17
C ILE A 535 -14.95 13.65 9.61
N LEU A 536 -13.78 14.20 9.94
CA LEU A 536 -13.49 14.70 11.28
C LEU A 536 -14.45 15.84 11.67
N ILE A 537 -14.71 16.78 10.76
CA ILE A 537 -15.66 17.88 10.99
C ILE A 537 -17.08 17.35 11.18
N LEU A 538 -17.53 16.40 10.36
CA LEU A 538 -18.86 15.81 10.50
C LEU A 538 -19.04 15.09 11.84
N ASN A 539 -18.02 14.37 12.30
CA ASN A 539 -18.02 13.73 13.62
C ASN A 539 -18.06 14.76 14.77
N VAL A 540 -17.33 15.88 14.65
CA VAL A 540 -17.41 16.98 15.61
C VAL A 540 -18.80 17.63 15.61
N VAL A 541 -19.40 17.85 14.44
CA VAL A 541 -20.76 18.40 14.32
C VAL A 541 -21.77 17.45 14.96
N ALA A 542 -21.69 16.15 14.68
CA ALA A 542 -22.54 15.14 15.30
C ALA A 542 -22.41 15.17 16.83
N PHE A 543 -21.20 15.26 17.34
CA PHE A 543 -20.94 15.39 18.78
C PHE A 543 -21.58 16.66 19.38
N VAL A 544 -21.46 17.81 18.72
CA VAL A 544 -22.09 19.06 19.17
C VAL A 544 -23.61 18.95 19.19
N VAL A 545 -24.22 18.33 18.16
CA VAL A 545 -25.66 18.07 18.10
C VAL A 545 -26.10 17.17 19.26
N ILE A 546 -25.36 16.09 19.52
CA ILE A 546 -25.62 15.18 20.64
C ILE A 546 -25.59 15.94 21.97
N CYS A 547 -24.54 16.73 22.20
CA CYS A 547 -24.41 17.55 23.41
C CYS A 547 -25.58 18.54 23.58
N ALA A 548 -25.92 19.29 22.51
CA ALA A 548 -27.01 20.25 22.54
C ALA A 548 -28.37 19.58 22.84
N CYS A 549 -28.65 18.44 22.20
CA CYS A 549 -29.87 17.67 22.45
C CYS A 549 -29.95 17.19 23.90
N TYR A 550 -28.84 16.72 24.48
CA TYR A 550 -28.83 16.27 25.85
C TYR A 550 -28.94 17.40 26.89
N ILE A 551 -28.33 18.56 26.63
CA ILE A 551 -28.53 19.75 27.46
C ILE A 551 -30.01 20.12 27.48
N ARG A 552 -30.69 20.09 26.32
CA ARG A 552 -32.13 20.35 26.23
C ARG A 552 -32.96 19.29 26.95
N ILE A 553 -32.61 18.01 26.83
CA ILE A 553 -33.27 16.92 27.58
C ILE A 553 -33.12 17.14 29.09
N TYR A 554 -31.92 17.51 29.57
CA TYR A 554 -31.66 17.76 30.98
C TYR A 554 -32.58 18.84 31.54
N PHE A 555 -32.68 19.99 30.86
CA PHE A 555 -33.60 21.06 31.27
C PHE A 555 -35.07 20.64 31.17
N ALA A 556 -35.46 19.89 30.13
CA ALA A 556 -36.84 19.41 29.99
C ALA A 556 -37.27 18.47 31.13
N VAL A 557 -36.37 17.61 31.61
CA VAL A 557 -36.63 16.68 32.73
C VAL A 557 -36.65 17.41 34.08
N GLN A 558 -35.94 18.52 34.22
CA GLN A 558 -35.98 19.35 35.42
C GLN A 558 -37.23 20.23 35.51
N ASN A 559 -37.95 20.44 34.40
CA ASN A 559 -39.20 21.17 34.43
C ASN A 559 -40.29 20.35 35.15
N PRO A 560 -40.84 20.85 36.27
CA PRO A 560 -41.82 20.13 37.08
C PRO A 560 -43.17 19.94 36.38
N GLU A 561 -43.51 20.78 35.40
CA GLU A 561 -44.79 20.71 34.67
C GLU A 561 -44.90 19.51 33.72
N LEU A 562 -43.77 18.95 33.26
CA LEU A 562 -43.72 17.91 32.24
C LEU A 562 -43.45 16.50 32.80
N THR A 563 -42.99 16.39 34.06
CA THR A 563 -42.20 15.21 34.49
C THR A 563 -42.71 14.56 35.77
N ALA A 564 -42.85 13.23 35.78
CA ALA A 564 -43.12 12.47 37.01
C ALA A 564 -41.80 12.30 37.81
N PRO A 565 -41.69 12.82 39.05
CA PRO A 565 -40.42 13.22 39.67
C PRO A 565 -39.35 12.12 39.86
N ASN A 566 -39.73 10.83 39.88
CA ASN A 566 -38.83 9.74 40.29
C ASN A 566 -38.42 8.73 39.21
N LYS A 567 -39.08 8.71 38.04
CA LYS A 567 -38.72 7.77 36.96
C LYS A 567 -37.75 8.37 35.96
N ASP A 568 -37.86 9.66 35.70
CA ASP A 568 -37.17 10.30 34.58
C ASP A 568 -35.74 10.75 34.94
N THR A 569 -35.48 11.09 36.21
CA THR A 569 -34.11 11.40 36.71
C THR A 569 -33.14 10.21 36.56
N LYS A 570 -33.62 8.97 36.78
CA LYS A 570 -32.82 7.76 36.56
C LYS A 570 -32.52 7.51 35.07
N ILE A 571 -33.40 7.95 34.18
CA ILE A 571 -33.20 7.84 32.73
C ILE A 571 -32.16 8.88 32.28
N ALA A 572 -32.29 10.13 32.75
CA ALA A 572 -31.32 11.20 32.48
C ALA A 572 -29.89 10.86 32.95
N LYS A 573 -29.73 10.25 34.13
CA LYS A 573 -28.40 9.80 34.62
C LYS A 573 -27.78 8.73 33.72
N LYS A 574 -28.58 7.79 33.20
CA LYS A 574 -28.10 6.77 32.25
C LYS A 574 -27.69 7.38 30.91
N MET A 575 -28.43 8.39 30.45
CA MET A 575 -28.11 9.18 29.27
C MET A 575 -26.80 9.98 29.43
N ALA A 576 -26.54 10.57 30.59
CA ALA A 576 -25.30 11.32 30.84
C ALA A 576 -24.04 10.41 30.84
N ILE A 577 -24.12 9.20 31.41
CA ILE A 577 -23.02 8.22 31.36
C ILE A 577 -22.67 7.87 29.92
N LEU A 578 -23.68 7.81 29.05
CA LEU A 578 -23.51 7.49 27.66
C LEU A 578 -22.70 8.55 26.90
N ILE A 579 -23.04 9.83 27.09
CA ILE A 579 -22.29 10.95 26.51
C ILE A 579 -20.86 10.94 27.02
N PHE A 580 -20.67 10.74 28.32
CA PHE A 580 -19.35 10.78 28.93
C PHE A 580 -18.44 9.68 28.37
N THR A 581 -18.98 8.47 28.21
CA THR A 581 -18.23 7.34 27.64
C THR A 581 -17.91 7.53 26.16
N ASP A 582 -18.87 7.98 25.36
CA ASP A 582 -18.67 8.30 23.94
C ASP A 582 -17.66 9.46 23.75
N PHE A 583 -17.81 10.54 24.52
CA PHE A 583 -16.89 11.68 24.52
C PHE A 583 -15.46 11.30 24.90
N THR A 584 -15.30 10.54 25.99
CA THR A 584 -13.97 10.14 26.48
C THR A 584 -13.26 9.25 25.46
N CYS A 585 -14.01 8.43 24.71
CA CYS A 585 -13.45 7.61 23.64
C CYS A 585 -13.09 8.42 22.38
N MET A 586 -13.97 9.33 21.95
CA MET A 586 -13.84 10.02 20.65
C MET A 586 -13.01 11.31 20.69
N ALA A 587 -13.07 12.09 21.77
CA ALA A 587 -12.45 13.42 21.82
C ALA A 587 -10.92 13.39 21.61
N PRO A 588 -10.14 12.48 22.25
CA PRO A 588 -8.71 12.44 22.00
C PRO A 588 -8.40 12.03 20.56
N ILE A 589 -9.19 11.12 19.97
CA ILE A 589 -9.00 10.65 18.58
C ILE A 589 -9.18 11.83 17.63
N SER A 590 -10.28 12.57 17.76
CA SER A 590 -10.55 13.72 16.91
C SER A 590 -9.48 14.80 17.07
N PHE A 591 -9.02 15.08 18.30
CA PHE A 591 -7.97 16.08 18.54
C PHE A 591 -6.65 15.74 17.82
N PHE A 592 -6.15 14.52 18.02
CA PHE A 592 -4.90 14.10 17.39
C PHE A 592 -5.04 13.93 15.87
N ALA A 593 -6.19 13.44 15.39
CA ALA A 593 -6.46 13.29 13.96
C ALA A 593 -6.53 14.65 13.24
N ILE A 594 -7.16 15.67 13.84
CA ILE A 594 -7.19 17.03 13.29
C ILE A 594 -5.78 17.61 13.23
N SER A 595 -5.00 17.46 14.31
CA SER A 595 -3.61 17.94 14.35
C SER A 595 -2.76 17.28 13.26
N ALA A 596 -2.91 15.97 13.06
CA ALA A 596 -2.27 15.24 11.98
C ALA A 596 -2.73 15.71 10.58
N ALA A 597 -4.03 15.99 10.40
CA ALA A 597 -4.58 16.49 9.13
C ALA A 597 -4.05 17.88 8.74
N PHE A 598 -3.64 18.70 9.72
CA PHE A 598 -2.94 19.97 9.50
C PHE A 598 -1.42 19.84 9.35
N LYS A 599 -0.89 18.62 9.22
CA LYS A 599 0.55 18.33 9.11
C LYS A 599 1.34 18.70 10.37
N VAL A 600 0.69 18.72 11.54
CA VAL A 600 1.32 18.90 12.86
C VAL A 600 0.99 17.70 13.77
N PRO A 601 1.55 16.51 13.50
CA PRO A 601 1.26 15.33 14.30
C PRO A 601 1.86 15.48 15.72
N LEU A 602 0.98 15.63 16.72
CA LEU A 602 1.37 15.70 18.13
C LEU A 602 1.63 14.33 18.76
N ILE A 603 1.27 13.24 18.07
CA ILE A 603 1.43 11.86 18.52
C ILE A 603 2.00 11.01 17.39
N THR A 604 2.92 10.10 17.73
CA THR A 604 3.47 9.13 16.78
C THR A 604 2.43 8.05 16.44
N VAL A 605 2.55 7.41 15.28
CA VAL A 605 1.63 6.32 14.87
C VAL A 605 1.67 5.15 15.86
N THR A 606 2.85 4.81 16.39
CA THR A 606 2.98 3.78 17.44
C THR A 606 2.16 4.11 18.68
N ASN A 607 2.14 5.37 19.11
CA ASN A 607 1.37 5.79 20.29
C ASN A 607 -0.12 5.97 19.94
N SER A 608 -0.47 6.37 18.72
CA SER A 608 -1.86 6.48 18.27
C SER A 608 -2.56 5.13 18.19
N LYS A 609 -1.83 4.01 18.00
CA LYS A 609 -2.38 2.65 18.09
C LYS A 609 -3.06 2.40 19.44
N ILE A 610 -2.51 2.90 20.55
CA ILE A 610 -3.16 2.78 21.86
C ILE A 610 -4.54 3.42 21.81
N LEU A 611 -4.63 4.62 21.24
CA LEU A 611 -5.88 5.35 21.15
C LEU A 611 -6.90 4.68 20.22
N LEU A 612 -6.45 4.23 19.05
CA LEU A 612 -7.29 3.69 17.98
C LEU A 612 -7.68 2.22 18.19
N VAL A 613 -6.91 1.45 18.95
CA VAL A 613 -7.22 0.04 19.23
C VAL A 613 -7.88 -0.13 20.60
N LEU A 614 -7.54 0.71 21.59
CA LEU A 614 -8.17 0.64 22.91
C LEU A 614 -9.42 1.51 22.99
N PHE A 615 -9.31 2.82 22.83
CA PHE A 615 -10.42 3.72 23.15
C PHE A 615 -11.48 3.78 22.06
N TYR A 616 -11.05 3.83 20.80
CA TYR A 616 -11.96 3.89 19.66
C TYR A 616 -12.99 2.73 19.64
N PRO A 617 -12.60 1.46 19.84
CA PRO A 617 -13.56 0.36 19.76
C PRO A 617 -14.26 0.06 21.10
N VAL A 618 -13.78 0.62 22.22
CA VAL A 618 -14.41 0.44 23.54
C VAL A 618 -15.84 0.97 23.55
N ASN A 619 -16.13 2.04 22.81
CA ASN A 619 -17.49 2.56 22.67
C ASN A 619 -18.46 1.51 22.11
N SER A 620 -18.05 0.78 21.06
CA SER A 620 -18.83 -0.29 20.45
C SER A 620 -19.10 -1.48 21.38
N CYS A 621 -18.24 -1.69 22.38
CA CYS A 621 -18.45 -2.71 23.42
C CYS A 621 -19.35 -2.21 24.56
N ALA A 622 -19.29 -0.91 24.89
CA ALA A 622 -20.08 -0.30 25.95
C ALA A 622 -21.55 -0.06 25.52
N ASN A 623 -21.80 0.26 24.24
CA ASN A 623 -23.11 0.55 23.68
C ASN A 623 -24.19 -0.49 24.01
N PRO A 624 -23.98 -1.81 23.83
CA PRO A 624 -24.92 -2.85 24.27
C PRO A 624 -25.37 -2.71 25.72
N PHE A 625 -24.44 -2.42 26.64
CA PHE A 625 -24.73 -2.30 28.06
C PHE A 625 -25.54 -1.05 28.36
N LEU A 626 -25.13 0.07 27.78
CA LEU A 626 -25.71 1.37 28.03
C LEU A 626 -27.11 1.51 27.41
N TYR A 627 -27.32 1.03 26.18
CA TYR A 627 -28.58 1.17 25.44
C TYR A 627 -29.56 0.01 25.62
N ALA A 628 -29.07 -1.23 25.72
CA ALA A 628 -29.93 -2.42 25.63
C ALA A 628 -29.94 -3.23 26.94
N ILE A 629 -28.82 -3.83 27.33
CA ILE A 629 -28.74 -4.90 28.34
C ILE A 629 -29.24 -4.44 29.71
N PHE A 630 -28.98 -3.19 30.12
CA PHE A 630 -29.45 -2.66 31.39
C PHE A 630 -30.89 -2.11 31.37
N THR A 631 -31.62 -2.29 30.27
CA THR A 631 -33.04 -1.94 30.20
C THR A 631 -33.90 -3.11 30.70
N LYS A 632 -34.92 -2.81 31.52
CA LYS A 632 -35.86 -3.83 32.02
C LYS A 632 -36.60 -4.55 30.89
N ALA A 633 -36.82 -3.86 29.77
CA ALA A 633 -37.47 -4.42 28.59
C ALA A 633 -36.60 -5.48 27.91
N PHE A 634 -35.29 -5.20 27.73
CA PHE A 634 -34.38 -6.18 27.15
C PHE A 634 -34.18 -7.39 28.07
N GLN A 635 -33.97 -7.17 29.37
CA GLN A 635 -33.82 -8.25 30.34
C GLN A 635 -35.03 -9.19 30.34
N ARG A 636 -36.23 -8.63 30.19
CA ARG A 636 -37.48 -9.40 30.04
C ARG A 636 -37.46 -10.23 28.75
N ASP A 637 -37.17 -9.62 27.61
CA ASP A 637 -37.19 -10.29 26.30
C ASP A 637 -36.13 -11.40 26.25
N PHE A 638 -34.94 -11.15 26.78
CA PHE A 638 -33.86 -12.14 26.92
C PHE A 638 -34.28 -13.33 27.80
N LEU A 639 -34.90 -13.09 28.96
CA LEU A 639 -35.42 -14.17 29.82
C LEU A 639 -36.55 -14.97 29.16
N LEU A 640 -37.45 -14.29 28.41
CA LEU A 640 -38.50 -14.96 27.64
C LEU A 640 -37.91 -15.83 26.53
N LEU A 641 -36.84 -15.39 25.88
CA LEU A 641 -36.14 -16.17 24.86
C LEU A 641 -35.43 -17.40 25.47
N LEU A 642 -34.67 -17.22 26.56
CA LEU A 642 -34.04 -18.32 27.28
C LEU A 642 -35.04 -19.39 27.70
N SER A 643 -36.27 -18.99 28.07
CA SER A 643 -37.34 -19.94 28.42
C SER A 643 -37.77 -20.84 27.27
N ARG A 644 -37.59 -20.41 26.00
CA ARG A 644 -37.83 -21.26 24.82
C ARG A 644 -36.77 -22.34 24.66
N PHE A 645 -35.52 -22.03 25.00
CA PHE A 645 -34.41 -22.99 24.98
C PHE A 645 -34.35 -23.86 26.25
N GLY A 646 -35.34 -23.77 27.14
CA GLY A 646 -35.41 -24.60 28.35
C GLY A 646 -34.82 -23.98 29.62
N CYS A 647 -34.08 -22.87 29.50
CA CYS A 647 -33.44 -22.19 30.63
C CYS A 647 -34.34 -21.13 31.27
N CYS A 648 -34.24 -20.90 32.59
CA CYS A 648 -34.94 -19.81 33.31
C CYS A 648 -36.49 -19.80 33.23
N LYS A 649 -37.16 -20.94 32.96
CA LYS A 649 -38.64 -21.04 32.84
C LYS A 649 -39.38 -20.36 34.01
N ARG A 650 -38.97 -20.62 35.26
CA ARG A 650 -39.59 -20.06 36.47
C ARG A 650 -39.54 -18.52 36.53
N ARG A 651 -38.42 -17.90 36.12
CA ARG A 651 -38.30 -16.43 36.05
C ARG A 651 -39.14 -15.86 34.91
N ALA A 652 -39.16 -16.51 33.74
CA ALA A 652 -39.99 -16.09 32.61
C ALA A 652 -41.49 -16.15 32.93
N GLU A 653 -41.94 -17.17 33.66
CA GLU A 653 -43.32 -17.28 34.14
C GLU A 653 -43.71 -16.16 35.11
N LEU A 654 -42.80 -15.74 36.02
CA LEU A 654 -43.05 -14.59 36.89
C LEU A 654 -43.27 -13.29 36.11
N TYR A 655 -42.52 -13.09 35.01
CA TYR A 655 -42.74 -11.95 34.12
C TYR A 655 -44.06 -12.05 33.35
N ARG A 656 -44.46 -13.24 32.89
CA ARG A 656 -45.79 -13.45 32.28
C ARG A 656 -46.93 -13.19 33.28
N ARG A 657 -46.78 -13.64 34.55
CA ARG A 657 -47.78 -13.45 35.62
C ARG A 657 -47.95 -11.98 36.02
N LYS A 658 -46.87 -11.19 36.09
CA LYS A 658 -46.97 -9.75 36.40
C LYS A 658 -47.81 -8.98 35.36
N GLU A 659 -47.76 -9.37 34.10
CA GLU A 659 -48.57 -8.77 33.03
C GLU A 659 -50.05 -9.14 33.17
N PHE A 660 -50.35 -10.40 33.49
CA PHE A 660 -51.72 -10.85 33.78
C PHE A 660 -52.30 -10.14 35.01
N SER A 661 -51.48 -9.90 36.03
CA SER A 661 -51.88 -9.17 37.25
C SER A 661 -52.15 -7.67 36.99
N ALA A 662 -51.39 -7.02 36.11
CA ALA A 662 -51.63 -5.62 35.74
C ALA A 662 -52.87 -5.46 34.84
N TYR A 663 -53.14 -6.44 33.97
CA TYR A 663 -54.33 -6.47 33.13
C TYR A 663 -55.60 -6.71 33.96
N THR A 664 -55.52 -7.60 34.97
CA THR A 664 -56.63 -7.84 35.91
C THR A 664 -56.83 -6.70 36.91
N SER A 665 -55.79 -5.98 37.33
CA SER A 665 -55.97 -4.79 38.18
C SER A 665 -56.64 -3.63 37.43
N ASN A 666 -56.31 -3.41 36.16
CA ASN A 666 -56.97 -2.38 35.35
C ASN A 666 -58.44 -2.73 35.05
N CYS A 667 -58.80 -4.02 34.96
CA CYS A 667 -60.21 -4.42 34.86
C CYS A 667 -60.95 -4.29 36.21
N LYS A 668 -60.28 -4.45 37.35
CA LYS A 668 -60.90 -4.30 38.68
C LYS A 668 -61.23 -2.84 39.05
N ASN A 669 -60.45 -1.87 38.55
CA ASN A 669 -60.73 -0.46 38.82
C ASN A 669 -61.94 0.09 38.03
N GLY A 670 -62.61 -0.73 37.20
CA GLY A 670 -63.79 -0.34 36.43
C GLY A 670 -65.15 -0.67 37.03
N PHE A 671 -65.23 -1.38 38.17
CA PHE A 671 -66.52 -1.73 38.78
C PHE A 671 -66.51 -1.52 40.30
N PRO A 672 -67.06 -0.40 40.81
CA PRO A 672 -67.40 -0.29 42.22
C PRO A 672 -68.65 -1.12 42.49
N GLY A 673 -68.49 -2.24 43.19
CA GLY A 673 -69.61 -3.00 43.75
C GLY A 673 -69.80 -4.39 43.16
N ALA A 674 -69.05 -5.37 43.68
CA ALA A 674 -69.57 -6.73 43.86
C ALA A 674 -68.74 -7.45 44.94
N SER A 675 -69.47 -7.95 45.91
CA SER A 675 -69.03 -8.58 47.15
C SER A 675 -68.48 -10.00 46.95
N LYS A 676 -67.48 -10.30 47.80
CA LYS A 676 -66.98 -11.61 48.31
C LYS A 676 -66.54 -12.73 47.33
N PRO A 677 -65.39 -13.40 47.61
CA PRO A 677 -64.80 -14.39 46.71
C PRO A 677 -65.28 -15.80 47.04
N SER A 678 -65.76 -16.54 46.03
CA SER A 678 -65.83 -18.00 46.06
C SER A 678 -64.77 -18.59 45.14
N GLN A 679 -64.03 -19.55 45.69
CA GLN A 679 -63.00 -20.33 45.02
C GLN A 679 -63.67 -21.24 43.98
N ALA A 680 -63.45 -20.99 42.69
CA ALA A 680 -63.63 -22.00 41.65
C ALA A 680 -62.80 -21.65 40.41
N THR A 681 -61.77 -22.47 40.20
CA THR A 681 -61.06 -22.83 38.97
C THR A 681 -61.66 -22.28 37.67
N LEU A 682 -61.29 -21.05 37.26
CA LEU A 682 -61.79 -20.46 36.02
C LEU A 682 -60.80 -20.68 34.86
N LYS A 683 -61.21 -21.60 33.98
CA LYS A 683 -60.59 -21.92 32.69
C LYS A 683 -60.48 -20.68 31.81
N LEU A 684 -59.44 -20.71 30.98
CA LEU A 684 -59.06 -19.72 29.97
C LEU A 684 -60.21 -19.46 28.97
N SER A 685 -61.00 -18.42 29.17
CA SER A 685 -61.88 -17.88 28.12
C SER A 685 -61.60 -16.39 27.91
N THR A 686 -61.47 -16.03 26.64
CA THR A 686 -61.15 -14.71 26.12
C THR A 686 -62.29 -13.73 26.41
N VAL A 687 -62.18 -12.96 27.50
CA VAL A 687 -63.12 -11.89 27.83
C VAL A 687 -62.87 -10.70 26.90
N HIS A 688 -63.81 -10.44 25.99
CA HIS A 688 -63.87 -9.23 25.17
C HIS A 688 -64.25 -8.03 26.05
N CYS A 689 -63.36 -7.06 26.21
CA CYS A 689 -63.67 -5.77 26.82
C CYS A 689 -64.44 -4.92 25.79
N GLN A 690 -65.74 -4.70 26.01
CA GLN A 690 -66.51 -3.72 25.23
C GLN A 690 -66.10 -2.31 25.66
N GLN A 691 -65.61 -1.50 24.71
CA GLN A 691 -65.34 -0.07 24.91
C GLN A 691 -66.67 0.71 25.03
N PRO A 692 -66.73 1.77 25.85
CA PRO A 692 -67.97 2.51 26.08
C PRO A 692 -68.38 3.33 24.84
N ILE A 693 -69.61 3.10 24.37
CA ILE A 693 -70.26 3.91 23.33
C ILE A 693 -70.65 5.27 23.97
N PRO A 694 -70.26 6.42 23.38
CA PRO A 694 -70.55 7.74 23.95
C PRO A 694 -72.05 8.10 23.86
N PRO A 695 -72.58 8.89 24.81
CA PRO A 695 -74.02 9.11 24.95
C PRO A 695 -74.58 9.95 23.80
N ARG A 696 -75.66 9.46 23.18
CA ARG A 696 -76.52 10.20 22.25
C ARG A 696 -77.15 11.38 22.99
N ALA A 697 -76.90 12.59 22.48
CA ALA A 697 -77.62 13.78 22.87
C ALA A 697 -79.11 13.64 22.47
N LEU A 698 -79.97 13.45 23.46
CA LEU A 698 -81.42 13.60 23.34
C LEU A 698 -81.73 15.09 23.52
N THR A 699 -81.88 15.81 22.41
CA THR A 699 -82.55 17.12 22.39
C THR A 699 -84.05 16.86 22.26
N HIS A 700 -84.81 17.26 23.28
CA HIS A 700 -86.23 17.57 23.16
C HIS A 700 -86.39 19.07 22.98
#